data_AF-C1MQP7-F1
#
_entry.id   AF-C1MQP7-F1
#
_cell.length_a   1.000
_cell.length_b   1.000
_cell.length_c   1.000
_cell.angle_alpha   90.00
_cell.angle_beta   90.00
_cell.angle_gamma   90.00
#
_symmetry.space_group_name_H-M   'P 1'
#
loop_
_entity.id
_entity.type
_entity.pdbx_description
1 polymer ?
#
loop_
_entity_poly.entity_id
_entity_poly.type
_entity_poly.pdbx_seq_one_letter_code
_entity_poly.pdbx_strand_id
1 'polypeptide(L)'
;MGSEKYVLGIDGGTGGIRAGLFAVATGEPIAFADTPYDTSYPKPGHAEQSPSDWWDGLGASSRKVLRESGIDPRDVAGVCVDTTCCTVVALDADANALRPAILWMDMRASDQTKQVLATRDPALSVNGDGAGPVSAEWMIPKALWLAQCEPETFRDAAMICEYQDYVNVKLTGRYCGSANNVAVRWHFVDGRGPPTSLLKSLNIPELLEKWPKDIVGLGDVVGALTRDAATHLGLPAGVPVAQGGADAFVAMVGLGTIEPGQLALITGSSHLHLGVTDRRFHGRGIWGTYSCALVGGHDVVEGGQTSTGSVVNWFKTLCGGGDGFYDEVNAAAAEVPPGCEGLVVQEHLQGNRTPHTDPLSRGVVSGLTLRHGRAHVFRAILEGISFGTRLIFDAMEANGYKPSEVVVAGGATRSDLWLQIHADVANVPFKRTKCADAPALGAAILAAVGAGCYATVADAARAMVHMEGVVHPRPEVHAQYARAYAAYKATYPALRRVIHRQGSEAAFATSVDDADAATDETPVAKIAPSLLAADQGDLAGEVSRMIHDGADWLHVDIMDGHFVNNLTIGPPVVAHLRARARDAFLDCHLSCSNPGSLIDGLAAARASSVTFHIEAVGGGDGDGDATSEAAALAATIRARGMRAAVALKPSTPIETVFPLVDADAVDMVLCLTVEPGFGGQKFTASVCDKVRALRRRRPRLDIQVDGGLNEDTVVAAACAGANVVVAGSAVFGSDDPGRVIRGLRRAVVDARRTKPWLG
;
A
#
# COMPACT_ATOMS: atom_id res chain seq x y z
N MET A 1 15.78 -32.17 46.63
CA MET A 1 15.40 -31.87 45.24
C MET A 1 14.82 -30.47 45.28
N GLY A 2 15.44 -29.48 44.61
CA GLY A 2 14.91 -28.11 44.62
C GLY A 2 13.50 -28.10 44.02
N SER A 3 12.64 -27.18 44.45
CA SER A 3 11.31 -27.04 43.82
C SER A 3 11.50 -26.75 42.33
N GLU A 4 10.72 -27.43 41.49
CA GLU A 4 10.70 -27.19 40.06
C GLU A 4 10.26 -25.74 39.81
N LYS A 5 11.00 -25.03 38.95
CA LYS A 5 10.74 -23.62 38.64
C LYS A 5 10.04 -23.47 37.32
N TYR A 6 9.17 -22.47 37.25
CA TYR A 6 8.36 -22.16 36.09
C TYR A 6 8.59 -20.73 35.65
N VAL A 7 8.29 -20.44 34.39
CA VAL A 7 8.33 -19.09 33.82
C VAL A 7 7.06 -18.83 33.04
N LEU A 8 6.62 -17.57 33.05
CA LEU A 8 5.43 -17.12 32.35
C LEU A 8 5.86 -16.37 31.09
N GLY A 9 5.64 -17.00 29.93
CA GLY A 9 5.81 -16.38 28.61
C GLY A 9 4.46 -15.96 28.07
N ILE A 10 4.35 -14.73 27.56
CA ILE A 10 3.06 -14.15 27.16
C ILE A 10 3.19 -13.52 25.77
N ASP A 11 2.33 -13.95 24.84
CA ASP A 11 2.21 -13.42 23.48
C ASP A 11 1.02 -12.45 23.39
N GLY A 12 1.33 -11.16 23.23
CA GLY A 12 0.39 -10.07 22.99
C GLY A 12 0.08 -9.89 21.50
N GLY A 13 -0.72 -10.81 20.94
CA GLY A 13 -1.11 -10.81 19.53
C GLY A 13 -2.21 -9.80 19.16
N THR A 14 -2.64 -9.79 17.89
CA THR A 14 -3.71 -8.88 17.44
C THR A 14 -5.11 -9.30 17.91
N GLY A 15 -5.42 -10.60 17.97
CA GLY A 15 -6.78 -11.07 18.31
C GLY A 15 -7.02 -11.31 19.80
N GLY A 16 -6.00 -11.13 20.62
CA GLY A 16 -6.01 -11.49 22.03
C GLY A 16 -4.59 -11.68 22.56
N ILE A 17 -4.50 -11.89 23.86
CA ILE A 17 -3.24 -12.15 24.56
C ILE A 17 -3.26 -13.56 25.14
N ARG A 18 -2.16 -14.29 24.95
CA ARG A 18 -2.01 -15.68 25.38
C ARG A 18 -0.87 -15.82 26.37
N ALA A 19 -1.17 -16.32 27.56
CA ALA A 19 -0.19 -16.65 28.58
C ALA A 19 0.10 -18.16 28.56
N GLY A 20 1.38 -18.53 28.51
CA GLY A 20 1.88 -19.90 28.66
C GLY A 20 2.77 -20.04 29.88
N LEU A 21 2.53 -21.08 30.68
CA LEU A 21 3.38 -21.45 31.80
C LEU A 21 4.30 -22.60 31.37
N PHE A 22 5.61 -22.45 31.55
CA PHE A 22 6.59 -23.41 31.08
C PHE A 22 7.53 -23.86 32.20
N ALA A 23 7.89 -25.15 32.20
CA ALA A 23 8.93 -25.65 33.09
C ALA A 23 10.31 -25.13 32.65
N VAL A 24 11.05 -24.50 33.57
CA VAL A 24 12.35 -23.89 33.25
C VAL A 24 13.38 -24.92 32.77
N ALA A 25 13.36 -26.12 33.33
CA ALA A 25 14.36 -27.15 33.04
C ALA A 25 14.24 -27.76 31.64
N THR A 26 13.03 -27.76 31.06
CA THR A 26 12.72 -28.48 29.82
C THR A 26 12.07 -27.63 28.75
N GLY A 27 11.53 -26.45 29.08
CA GLY A 27 10.68 -25.69 28.16
C GLY A 27 9.34 -26.36 27.86
N GLU A 28 8.95 -27.38 28.63
CA GLU A 28 7.67 -28.06 28.45
C GLU A 28 6.51 -27.12 28.86
N PRO A 29 5.51 -26.93 27.98
CA PRO A 29 4.33 -26.16 28.32
C PRO A 29 3.45 -26.93 29.32
N ILE A 30 3.16 -26.31 30.46
CA ILE A 30 2.31 -26.87 31.52
C ILE A 30 0.85 -26.53 31.25
N ALA A 31 0.57 -25.28 30.90
CA ALA A 31 -0.75 -24.80 30.57
C ALA A 31 -0.67 -23.55 29.69
N PHE A 32 -1.74 -23.30 28.94
CA PHE A 32 -1.96 -22.07 28.19
C PHE A 32 -3.33 -21.50 28.54
N ALA A 33 -3.44 -20.18 28.56
CA ALA A 33 -4.70 -19.48 28.63
C ALA A 33 -4.67 -18.23 27.76
N ASP A 34 -5.75 -17.98 27.03
CA ASP A 34 -5.92 -16.79 26.21
C ASP A 34 -7.15 -15.98 26.62
N THR A 35 -7.08 -14.67 26.37
CA THR A 35 -8.19 -13.73 26.49
C THR A 35 -8.28 -12.90 25.21
N PRO A 36 -9.41 -12.96 24.47
CA PRO A 36 -9.60 -12.18 23.26
C PRO A 36 -9.90 -10.71 23.58
N TYR A 37 -9.57 -9.83 22.62
CA TYR A 37 -9.99 -8.43 22.60
C TYR A 37 -10.27 -7.98 21.17
N ASP A 38 -11.07 -6.93 21.02
CA ASP A 38 -11.56 -6.48 19.72
C ASP A 38 -10.61 -5.46 19.06
N THR A 39 -10.57 -5.49 17.72
CA THR A 39 -9.92 -4.45 16.91
C THR A 39 -10.96 -3.55 16.29
N SER A 40 -10.80 -2.24 16.45
CA SER A 40 -11.62 -1.23 15.80
C SER A 40 -11.05 -0.85 14.44
N TYR A 41 -11.90 -0.74 13.43
CA TYR A 41 -11.55 -0.29 12.08
C TYR A 41 -12.38 0.94 11.72
N PRO A 42 -12.06 2.13 12.26
CA PRO A 42 -12.94 3.30 12.19
C PRO A 42 -13.10 3.87 10.77
N LYS A 43 -12.12 3.62 9.89
CA LYS A 43 -12.09 4.05 8.48
C LYS A 43 -11.34 3.01 7.64
N PRO A 44 -11.53 2.98 6.30
CA PRO A 44 -10.71 2.15 5.42
C PRO A 44 -9.21 2.40 5.65
N GLY A 45 -8.45 1.32 5.83
CA GLY A 45 -7.01 1.38 6.12
C GLY A 45 -6.65 1.79 7.55
N HIS A 46 -7.61 2.05 8.44
CA HIS A 46 -7.36 2.32 9.85
C HIS A 46 -7.60 1.06 10.70
N ALA A 47 -6.73 0.80 11.67
CA ALA A 47 -6.83 -0.29 12.63
C ALA A 47 -6.33 0.15 14.02
N GLU A 48 -7.18 0.06 15.03
CA GLU A 48 -6.93 0.57 16.38
C GLU A 48 -7.35 -0.42 17.47
N GLN A 49 -6.66 -0.39 18.60
CA GLN A 49 -7.00 -1.14 19.81
C GLN A 49 -6.84 -0.28 21.06
N SER A 50 -7.62 -0.57 22.10
CA SER A 50 -7.45 0.11 23.39
C SER A 50 -6.32 -0.54 24.20
N PRO A 51 -5.30 0.22 24.65
CA PRO A 51 -4.26 -0.33 25.52
C PRO A 51 -4.78 -0.89 26.86
N SER A 52 -5.94 -0.40 27.34
CA SER A 52 -6.58 -0.95 28.54
C SER A 52 -6.97 -2.42 28.36
N ASP A 53 -7.43 -2.80 27.16
CA ASP A 53 -7.93 -4.15 26.89
C ASP A 53 -6.78 -5.15 26.89
N TRP A 54 -5.60 -4.72 26.43
CA TRP A 54 -4.36 -5.48 26.55
C TRP A 54 -3.99 -5.72 28.01
N TRP A 55 -4.05 -4.68 28.85
CA TRP A 55 -3.76 -4.80 30.28
C TRP A 55 -4.75 -5.74 30.96
N ASP A 56 -6.04 -5.59 30.71
CA ASP A 56 -7.08 -6.44 31.29
C ASP A 56 -6.93 -7.91 30.84
N GLY A 57 -6.69 -8.12 29.53
CA GLY A 57 -6.42 -9.44 28.95
C GLY A 57 -5.18 -10.10 29.54
N LEU A 58 -4.11 -9.33 29.79
CA LEU A 58 -2.87 -9.81 30.40
C LEU A 58 -3.13 -10.40 31.78
N GLY A 59 -3.83 -9.65 32.65
CA GLY A 59 -4.19 -10.11 33.98
C GLY A 59 -5.16 -11.29 33.95
N ALA A 60 -6.16 -11.27 33.05
CA ALA A 60 -7.12 -12.36 32.90
C ALA A 60 -6.44 -13.67 32.50
N SER A 61 -5.59 -13.64 31.47
CA SER A 61 -4.86 -14.80 30.94
C SER A 61 -3.85 -15.34 31.96
N SER A 62 -3.07 -14.47 32.60
CA SER A 62 -2.11 -14.85 33.64
C SER A 62 -2.80 -15.57 34.82
N ARG A 63 -3.85 -14.95 35.38
CA ARG A 63 -4.58 -15.58 36.50
C ARG A 63 -5.25 -16.88 36.08
N LYS A 64 -5.72 -16.98 34.82
CA LYS A 64 -6.36 -18.19 34.29
C LYS A 64 -5.36 -19.33 34.15
N VAL A 65 -4.20 -19.10 33.54
CA VAL A 65 -3.16 -20.15 33.38
C VAL A 65 -2.61 -20.63 34.73
N LEU A 66 -2.47 -19.74 35.72
CA LEU A 66 -2.06 -20.12 37.07
C LEU A 66 -3.10 -21.00 37.76
N ARG A 67 -4.40 -20.66 37.65
CA ARG A 67 -5.48 -21.50 38.20
C ARG A 67 -5.58 -22.86 37.52
N GLU A 68 -5.46 -22.90 36.20
CA GLU A 68 -5.62 -24.13 35.40
C GLU A 68 -4.42 -25.07 35.53
N SER A 69 -3.21 -24.53 35.67
CA SER A 69 -2.00 -25.34 35.91
C SER A 69 -1.92 -25.91 37.33
N GLY A 70 -2.52 -25.25 38.32
CA GLY A 70 -2.43 -25.64 39.73
C GLY A 70 -1.05 -25.41 40.36
N ILE A 71 -0.14 -24.73 39.66
CA ILE A 71 1.20 -24.40 40.15
C ILE A 71 1.13 -23.25 41.15
N ASP A 72 1.94 -23.34 42.21
CA ASP A 72 2.07 -22.26 43.19
C ASP A 72 2.71 -21.04 42.50
N PRO A 73 2.07 -19.85 42.53
CA PRO A 73 2.63 -18.63 41.95
C PRO A 73 4.04 -18.27 42.45
N ARG A 74 4.45 -18.78 43.62
CA ARG A 74 5.81 -18.58 44.19
C ARG A 74 6.90 -19.38 43.47
N ASP A 75 6.53 -20.36 42.66
CA ASP A 75 7.47 -21.11 41.83
C ASP A 75 7.65 -20.51 40.42
N VAL A 76 6.90 -19.44 40.09
CA VAL A 76 7.14 -18.64 38.88
C VAL A 76 8.33 -17.72 39.11
N ALA A 77 9.43 -18.00 38.42
CA ALA A 77 10.71 -17.32 38.59
C ALA A 77 10.84 -16.02 37.80
N GLY A 78 10.10 -15.86 36.70
CA GLY A 78 10.18 -14.69 35.83
C GLY A 78 9.00 -14.58 34.86
N VAL A 79 8.81 -13.37 34.33
CA VAL A 79 7.79 -13.04 33.34
C VAL A 79 8.44 -12.34 32.15
N CYS A 80 7.96 -12.63 30.94
CA CYS A 80 8.24 -11.83 29.76
C CYS A 80 6.98 -11.75 28.89
N VAL A 81 6.79 -10.60 28.26
CA VAL A 81 5.71 -10.38 27.30
C VAL A 81 6.35 -10.00 25.97
N ASP A 82 5.97 -10.66 24.89
CA ASP A 82 6.19 -10.20 23.52
C ASP A 82 4.90 -9.61 22.95
N THR A 83 5.03 -8.74 21.96
CA THR A 83 3.89 -7.97 21.44
C THR A 83 3.98 -7.76 19.94
N THR A 84 2.83 -7.52 19.29
CA THR A 84 2.80 -7.13 17.88
C THR A 84 3.63 -5.87 17.61
N CYS A 85 4.27 -5.82 16.43
CA CYS A 85 5.13 -4.71 16.03
C CYS A 85 4.87 -4.29 14.56
N CYS A 86 4.73 -3.00 14.21
CA CYS A 86 4.87 -1.81 15.05
C CYS A 86 3.50 -1.21 15.44
N THR A 87 3.19 -1.20 16.73
CA THR A 87 1.93 -0.71 17.30
C THR A 87 2.21 0.51 18.18
N VAL A 88 1.85 1.70 17.67
CA VAL A 88 2.25 2.99 18.28
C VAL A 88 1.25 3.45 19.32
N VAL A 89 1.75 3.74 20.52
CA VAL A 89 0.98 4.19 21.69
C VAL A 89 1.43 5.60 22.08
N ALA A 90 0.48 6.50 22.34
CA ALA A 90 0.74 7.83 22.88
C ALA A 90 0.23 7.90 24.33
N LEU A 91 1.14 8.18 25.27
CA LEU A 91 0.88 8.17 26.70
C LEU A 91 1.06 9.55 27.33
N ASP A 92 0.25 9.84 28.34
CA ASP A 92 0.45 10.98 29.23
C ASP A 92 1.57 10.72 30.27
N ALA A 93 1.80 11.67 31.18
CA ALA A 93 2.85 11.56 32.20
C ALA A 93 2.60 10.42 33.22
N ASP A 94 1.34 9.97 33.36
CA ASP A 94 0.91 8.94 34.30
C ASP A 94 0.80 7.55 33.62
N ALA A 95 1.34 7.40 32.41
CA ALA A 95 1.30 6.19 31.59
C ALA A 95 -0.12 5.76 31.16
N ASN A 96 -1.06 6.70 31.05
CA ASN A 96 -2.38 6.45 30.47
C ASN A 96 -2.37 6.76 28.97
N ALA A 97 -3.05 5.93 28.19
CA ALA A 97 -3.18 6.14 26.75
C ALA A 97 -4.07 7.35 26.46
N LEU A 98 -3.56 8.30 25.68
CA LEU A 98 -4.28 9.50 25.25
C LEU A 98 -5.32 9.19 24.16
N ARG A 99 -5.15 8.06 23.46
CA ARG A 99 -6.05 7.55 22.42
C ARG A 99 -5.82 6.04 22.21
N PRO A 100 -6.72 5.33 21.50
CA PRO A 100 -6.46 3.95 21.07
C PRO A 100 -5.13 3.84 20.33
N ALA A 101 -4.38 2.75 20.46
CA ALA A 101 -3.11 2.58 19.77
C ALA A 101 -3.29 2.45 18.25
N ILE A 102 -2.29 2.91 17.48
CA ILE A 102 -2.25 2.73 16.00
C ILE A 102 -1.57 1.40 15.70
N LEU A 103 -2.34 0.39 15.29
CA LEU A 103 -1.85 -0.98 15.12
C LEU A 103 -0.90 -1.15 13.93
N TRP A 104 -0.11 -2.23 13.95
CA TRP A 104 0.83 -2.60 12.89
C TRP A 104 0.19 -2.61 11.49
N MET A 105 -1.04 -3.11 11.34
CA MET A 105 -1.73 -3.19 10.03
C MET A 105 -2.38 -1.88 9.57
N ASP A 106 -2.27 -0.82 10.36
CA ASP A 106 -2.82 0.50 10.03
C ASP A 106 -2.00 1.19 8.93
N MET A 107 -2.70 1.68 7.91
CA MET A 107 -2.15 2.31 6.72
C MET A 107 -2.44 3.81 6.64
N ARG A 108 -2.99 4.45 7.68
CA ARG A 108 -3.36 5.88 7.67
C ARG A 108 -2.17 6.80 7.39
N ALA A 109 -0.97 6.37 7.76
CA ALA A 109 0.27 7.10 7.57
C ALA A 109 0.88 6.96 6.16
N SER A 110 0.11 6.47 5.18
CA SER A 110 0.59 6.21 3.82
C SER A 110 1.17 7.46 3.13
N ASP A 111 0.61 8.65 3.36
CA ASP A 111 1.17 9.87 2.79
C ASP A 111 2.47 10.28 3.49
N GLN A 112 2.58 10.05 4.80
CA GLN A 112 3.81 10.27 5.55
C GLN A 112 4.95 9.37 5.08
N THR A 113 4.68 8.15 4.61
CA THR A 113 5.74 7.29 4.02
C THR A 113 6.44 7.95 2.84
N LYS A 114 5.69 8.69 2.00
CA LYS A 114 6.23 9.42 0.85
C LYS A 114 7.14 10.55 1.32
N GLN A 115 6.76 11.25 2.40
CA GLN A 115 7.57 12.29 3.02
C GLN A 115 8.87 11.71 3.61
N VAL A 116 8.77 10.60 4.35
CA VAL A 116 9.94 9.89 4.91
C VAL A 116 10.88 9.46 3.79
N LEU A 117 10.37 8.80 2.74
CA LEU A 117 11.18 8.35 1.62
C LEU A 117 11.83 9.53 0.85
N ALA A 118 11.13 10.66 0.72
CA ALA A 118 11.63 11.84 0.03
C ALA A 118 12.84 12.48 0.72
N THR A 119 13.04 12.24 2.03
CA THR A 119 14.23 12.75 2.75
C THR A 119 15.54 12.17 2.21
N ARG A 120 15.51 10.95 1.67
CA ARG A 120 16.70 10.17 1.28
C ARG A 120 17.76 10.10 2.39
N ASP A 121 17.32 10.15 3.65
CA ASP A 121 18.22 10.14 4.79
C ASP A 121 18.99 8.81 4.87
N PRO A 122 20.28 8.81 5.25
CA PRO A 122 21.07 7.58 5.41
C PRO A 122 20.46 6.54 6.36
N ALA A 123 19.62 6.96 7.31
CA ALA A 123 18.89 6.05 8.20
C ALA A 123 17.95 5.09 7.42
N LEU A 124 17.55 5.44 6.19
CA LEU A 124 16.72 4.62 5.32
C LEU A 124 17.48 3.47 4.63
N SER A 125 18.76 3.24 4.94
CA SER A 125 19.55 2.14 4.36
C SER A 125 18.85 0.77 4.46
N VAL A 126 18.14 0.51 5.56
CA VAL A 126 17.35 -0.74 5.74
C VAL A 126 16.17 -0.87 4.76
N ASN A 127 15.74 0.23 4.13
CA ASN A 127 14.69 0.27 3.12
C ASN A 127 15.27 0.14 1.70
N GLY A 128 15.79 -1.04 1.36
CA GLY A 128 16.32 -1.31 0.02
C GLY A 128 17.49 -0.39 -0.34
N ASP A 129 18.42 -0.19 0.60
CA ASP A 129 19.57 0.73 0.48
C ASP A 129 19.13 2.20 0.26
N GLY A 130 18.07 2.62 0.96
CA GLY A 130 17.50 3.97 0.85
C GLY A 130 16.61 4.19 -0.38
N ALA A 131 16.50 3.22 -1.29
CA ALA A 131 15.63 3.31 -2.46
C ALA A 131 14.14 3.15 -2.14
N GLY A 132 13.83 2.63 -0.95
CA GLY A 132 12.46 2.37 -0.50
C GLY A 132 11.93 0.99 -0.89
N PRO A 133 10.64 0.75 -0.62
CA PRO A 133 9.71 1.68 0.02
C PRO A 133 9.91 1.78 1.53
N VAL A 134 9.28 2.81 2.11
CA VAL A 134 9.04 2.94 3.55
C VAL A 134 7.61 2.44 3.82
N SER A 135 7.42 1.63 4.86
CA SER A 135 6.10 1.11 5.22
C SER A 135 5.32 2.11 6.10
N ALA A 136 4.02 2.25 5.88
CA ALA A 136 3.12 3.06 6.71
C ALA A 136 2.93 2.45 8.11
N GLU A 137 3.26 1.16 8.23
CA GLU A 137 3.15 0.36 9.44
C GLU A 137 4.17 0.79 10.53
N TRP A 138 5.19 1.59 10.19
CA TRP A 138 6.37 1.84 11.04
C TRP A 138 6.23 3.07 11.96
N MET A 139 7.11 3.16 12.97
CA MET A 139 7.04 4.17 14.04
C MET A 139 7.07 5.61 13.50
N ILE A 140 8.07 5.94 12.67
CA ILE A 140 8.27 7.33 12.20
C ILE A 140 7.08 7.83 11.36
N PRO A 141 6.58 7.11 10.34
CA PRO A 141 5.37 7.52 9.61
C PRO A 141 4.15 7.75 10.52
N LYS A 142 3.91 6.87 11.49
CA LYS A 142 2.76 6.99 12.42
C LYS A 142 2.92 8.16 13.39
N ALA A 143 4.12 8.37 13.93
CA ALA A 143 4.40 9.52 14.79
C ALA A 143 4.32 10.85 14.00
N LEU A 144 4.77 10.87 12.75
CA LEU A 144 4.63 12.02 11.86
C LEU A 144 3.14 12.29 11.53
N TRP A 145 2.35 11.24 11.35
CA TRP A 145 0.90 11.37 11.17
C TRP A 145 0.24 11.97 12.42
N LEU A 146 0.61 11.52 13.63
CA LEU A 146 0.13 12.12 14.88
C LEU A 146 0.49 13.62 14.93
N ALA A 147 1.73 13.99 14.63
CA ALA A 147 2.16 15.39 14.64
C ALA A 147 1.39 16.27 13.63
N GLN A 148 1.06 15.75 12.45
CA GLN A 148 0.42 16.52 11.38
C GLN A 148 -1.11 16.52 11.44
N CYS A 149 -1.71 15.40 11.85
CA CYS A 149 -3.16 15.18 11.79
C CYS A 149 -3.84 15.24 13.17
N GLU A 150 -3.10 14.95 14.25
CA GLU A 150 -3.59 15.03 15.64
C GLU A 150 -2.57 15.77 16.53
N PRO A 151 -2.26 17.05 16.23
CA PRO A 151 -1.18 17.78 16.88
C PRO A 151 -1.37 17.95 18.39
N GLU A 152 -2.61 17.93 18.88
CA GLU A 152 -2.91 17.97 20.32
C GLU A 152 -2.45 16.71 21.03
N THR A 153 -2.82 15.52 20.51
CA THR A 153 -2.33 14.23 21.02
C THR A 153 -0.81 14.18 21.03
N PHE A 154 -0.18 14.59 19.93
CA PHE A 154 1.28 14.58 19.83
C PHE A 154 1.94 15.53 20.84
N ARG A 155 1.40 16.75 21.00
CA ARG A 155 1.88 17.73 21.98
C ARG A 155 1.76 17.21 23.40
N ASP A 156 0.58 16.69 23.77
CA ASP A 156 0.23 16.29 25.13
C ASP A 156 0.83 14.94 25.54
N ALA A 157 1.26 14.12 24.57
CA ALA A 157 2.00 12.89 24.83
C ALA A 157 3.32 13.18 25.56
N ALA A 158 3.44 12.68 26.79
CA ALA A 158 4.72 12.61 27.48
C ALA A 158 5.63 11.52 26.88
N MET A 159 5.02 10.45 26.36
CA MET A 159 5.71 9.33 25.73
C MET A 159 4.97 8.88 24.47
N ILE A 160 5.70 8.61 23.39
CA ILE A 160 5.23 7.91 22.19
C ILE A 160 6.08 6.66 22.09
N CYS A 161 5.48 5.48 22.20
CA CYS A 161 6.23 4.23 22.35
C CYS A 161 5.53 3.06 21.66
N GLU A 162 6.10 1.86 21.78
CA GLU A 162 5.50 0.62 21.30
C GLU A 162 4.51 0.02 22.31
N TYR A 163 3.70 -0.92 21.83
CA TYR A 163 2.91 -1.82 22.68
C TYR A 163 3.80 -2.49 23.75
N GLN A 164 4.97 -3.01 23.34
CA GLN A 164 5.95 -3.60 24.25
C GLN A 164 6.31 -2.68 25.43
N ASP A 165 6.56 -1.40 25.13
CA ASP A 165 7.03 -0.43 26.11
C ASP A 165 5.90 -0.03 27.07
N TYR A 166 4.67 0.08 26.55
CA TYR A 166 3.46 0.26 27.35
C TYR A 166 3.28 -0.87 28.37
N VAL A 167 3.40 -2.13 27.94
CA VAL A 167 3.27 -3.28 28.85
C VAL A 167 4.36 -3.23 29.93
N ASN A 168 5.61 -2.96 29.55
CA ASN A 168 6.72 -2.88 30.49
C ASN A 168 6.53 -1.79 31.56
N VAL A 169 6.06 -0.59 31.19
CA VAL A 169 5.81 0.46 32.17
C VAL A 169 4.65 0.11 33.10
N LYS A 170 3.60 -0.56 32.61
CA LYS A 170 2.51 -1.04 33.48
C LYS A 170 2.98 -2.12 34.46
N LEU A 171 3.89 -3.00 34.02
CA LEU A 171 4.44 -4.08 34.85
C LEU A 171 5.43 -3.59 35.91
N THR A 172 6.31 -2.66 35.54
CA THR A 172 7.52 -2.31 36.32
C THR A 172 7.57 -0.85 36.79
N GLY A 173 6.74 0.03 36.22
CA GLY A 173 6.83 1.47 36.41
C GLY A 173 8.00 2.15 35.68
N ARG A 174 8.78 1.40 34.89
CA ARG A 174 9.94 1.91 34.15
C ARG A 174 9.60 2.07 32.67
N TYR A 175 9.89 3.25 32.11
CA TYR A 175 9.89 3.45 30.66
C TYR A 175 11.19 2.93 30.07
N CYS A 176 11.10 1.96 29.17
CA CYS A 176 12.22 1.47 28.38
C CYS A 176 11.73 1.04 27.00
N GLY A 177 12.57 1.26 26.00
CA GLY A 177 12.39 0.75 24.65
C GLY A 177 13.04 -0.61 24.49
N SER A 178 12.40 -1.52 23.77
CA SER A 178 13.07 -2.76 23.34
C SER A 178 14.11 -2.48 22.26
N ALA A 179 15.35 -2.96 22.45
CA ALA A 179 16.39 -2.92 21.42
C ALA A 179 15.93 -3.56 20.10
N ASN A 180 15.10 -4.60 20.19
CA ASN A 180 14.49 -5.25 19.04
C ASN A 180 13.55 -4.30 18.28
N ASN A 181 12.56 -3.69 18.95
CA ASN A 181 11.59 -2.82 18.27
C ASN A 181 12.25 -1.60 17.62
N VAL A 182 13.20 -0.96 18.32
CA VAL A 182 13.85 0.24 17.79
C VAL A 182 14.75 -0.07 16.59
N ALA A 183 15.43 -1.21 16.59
CA ALA A 183 16.23 -1.67 15.46
C ALA A 183 15.37 -1.96 14.22
N VAL A 184 14.23 -2.63 14.43
CA VAL A 184 13.43 -3.21 13.33
C VAL A 184 12.48 -2.19 12.69
N ARG A 185 11.93 -1.24 13.45
CA ARG A 185 10.84 -0.35 12.98
C ARG A 185 11.00 1.15 13.31
N TRP A 186 12.07 1.56 13.99
CA TRP A 186 12.30 2.98 14.36
C TRP A 186 13.52 3.59 13.68
N HIS A 187 14.15 2.87 12.74
CA HIS A 187 15.35 3.29 12.02
C HIS A 187 16.54 3.62 12.94
N PHE A 188 16.64 2.97 14.10
CA PHE A 188 17.86 3.08 14.90
C PHE A 188 19.02 2.48 14.13
N VAL A 189 20.13 3.22 14.09
CA VAL A 189 21.33 2.76 13.40
C VAL A 189 22.35 2.36 14.47
N ASP A 190 22.76 1.09 14.44
CA ASP A 190 23.78 0.58 15.34
C ASP A 190 25.05 1.45 15.31
N GLY A 191 25.62 1.70 16.50
CA GLY A 191 26.72 2.63 16.73
C GLY A 191 26.41 4.12 16.57
N ARG A 192 25.21 4.51 16.08
CA ARG A 192 24.80 5.91 15.90
C ARG A 192 23.57 6.32 16.72
N GLY A 193 22.78 5.34 17.18
CA GLY A 193 21.57 5.57 17.98
C GLY A 193 20.38 6.03 17.14
N PRO A 194 19.48 6.87 17.69
CA PRO A 194 18.24 7.26 17.03
C PRO A 194 18.47 8.11 15.76
N PRO A 195 17.57 8.05 14.76
CA PRO A 195 17.72 8.73 13.46
C PRO A 195 17.45 10.24 13.53
N THR A 196 18.33 10.96 14.22
CA THR A 196 18.15 12.39 14.55
C THR A 196 18.09 13.30 13.31
N SER A 197 18.87 13.01 12.27
CA SER A 197 18.85 13.79 11.01
C SER A 197 17.52 13.62 10.29
N LEU A 198 17.01 12.39 10.20
CA LEU A 198 15.73 12.08 9.59
C LEU A 198 14.59 12.83 10.27
N LEU A 199 14.53 12.81 11.61
CA LEU A 199 13.49 13.51 12.37
C LEU A 199 13.54 15.03 12.20
N LYS A 200 14.75 15.61 12.12
CA LYS A 200 14.94 17.04 11.81
C LYS A 200 14.44 17.38 10.41
N SER A 201 14.76 16.56 9.40
CA SER A 201 14.30 16.77 8.03
C SER A 201 12.78 16.65 7.87
N LEU A 202 12.12 15.91 8.77
CA LEU A 202 10.66 15.77 8.82
C LEU A 202 9.97 16.83 9.69
N ASN A 203 10.74 17.77 10.28
CA ASN A 203 10.25 18.80 11.21
C ASN A 203 9.52 18.23 12.44
N ILE A 204 10.00 17.10 12.98
CA ILE A 204 9.51 16.51 14.25
C ILE A 204 10.66 16.14 15.21
N PRO A 205 11.67 17.01 15.44
CA PRO A 205 12.80 16.70 16.31
C PRO A 205 12.42 16.38 17.76
N GLU A 206 11.31 16.91 18.25
CA GLU A 206 10.77 16.68 19.60
C GLU A 206 10.33 15.22 19.84
N LEU A 207 10.12 14.42 18.79
CA LEU A 207 9.84 13.00 18.93
C LEU A 207 10.97 12.28 19.69
N LEU A 208 12.22 12.73 19.55
CA LEU A 208 13.35 12.19 20.31
C LEU A 208 13.15 12.31 21.82
N GLU A 209 12.52 13.39 22.29
CA GLU A 209 12.23 13.61 23.71
C GLU A 209 11.03 12.81 24.20
N LYS A 210 10.13 12.45 23.30
CA LYS A 210 8.95 11.64 23.56
C LYS A 210 9.22 10.14 23.43
N TRP A 211 10.40 9.70 23.02
CA TRP A 211 10.77 8.29 22.96
C TRP A 211 11.40 7.80 24.28
N PRO A 212 11.25 6.50 24.62
CA PRO A 212 11.98 5.92 25.73
C PRO A 212 13.49 6.11 25.55
N LYS A 213 14.16 6.56 26.62
CA LYS A 213 15.60 6.87 26.60
C LYS A 213 16.47 5.66 26.90
N ASP A 214 15.99 4.80 27.79
CA ASP A 214 16.62 3.54 28.13
C ASP A 214 16.23 2.49 27.09
N ILE A 215 17.22 1.90 26.42
CA ILE A 215 17.01 0.80 25.47
C ILE A 215 17.55 -0.48 26.10
N VAL A 216 16.72 -1.53 26.16
CA VAL A 216 17.01 -2.79 26.87
C VAL A 216 17.02 -3.95 25.87
N GLY A 217 17.99 -4.87 25.99
CA GLY A 217 18.14 -6.03 25.11
C GLY A 217 17.15 -7.15 25.42
N LEU A 218 16.87 -8.03 24.45
CA LEU A 218 15.98 -9.18 24.68
C LEU A 218 16.52 -10.09 25.80
N GLY A 219 15.69 -10.36 26.80
CA GLY A 219 16.05 -11.20 27.95
C GLY A 219 16.75 -10.45 29.10
N ASP A 220 17.18 -9.21 28.89
CA ASP A 220 17.70 -8.36 29.97
C ASP A 220 16.57 -7.94 30.91
N VAL A 221 16.89 -7.72 32.18
CA VAL A 221 15.91 -7.36 33.20
C VAL A 221 15.50 -5.89 33.05
N VAL A 222 14.21 -5.66 32.79
CA VAL A 222 13.62 -4.32 32.81
C VAL A 222 13.51 -3.81 34.24
N GLY A 223 12.99 -4.68 35.11
CA GLY A 223 12.72 -4.40 36.51
C GLY A 223 12.00 -5.59 37.14
N ALA A 224 11.30 -5.35 38.25
CA ALA A 224 10.48 -6.35 38.91
C ALA A 224 9.01 -5.92 38.92
N LEU A 225 8.10 -6.89 39.03
CA LEU A 225 6.67 -6.60 39.15
C LEU A 225 6.41 -5.65 40.32
N THR A 226 5.74 -4.54 40.02
CA THR A 226 5.15 -3.67 41.04
C THR A 226 4.10 -4.44 41.84
N ARG A 227 3.71 -3.94 43.02
CA ARG A 227 2.67 -4.59 43.83
C ARG A 227 1.33 -4.69 43.09
N ASP A 228 0.98 -3.65 42.34
CA ASP A 228 -0.26 -3.58 41.60
C ASP A 228 -0.23 -4.54 40.41
N ALA A 229 0.87 -4.57 39.65
CA ALA A 229 1.06 -5.52 38.55
C ALA A 229 1.05 -6.98 39.05
N ALA A 230 1.73 -7.25 40.17
CA ALA A 230 1.76 -8.57 40.79
C ALA A 230 0.36 -9.05 41.21
N THR A 231 -0.42 -8.18 41.86
CA THR A 231 -1.82 -8.45 42.23
C THR A 231 -2.66 -8.72 40.98
N HIS A 232 -2.48 -7.90 39.93
CA HIS A 232 -3.19 -8.06 38.67
C HIS A 232 -2.84 -9.38 37.97
N LEU A 233 -1.58 -9.79 37.94
CA LEU A 233 -1.17 -11.06 37.30
C LEU A 233 -1.48 -12.30 38.15
N GLY A 234 -1.72 -12.13 39.45
CA GLY A 234 -1.82 -13.25 40.40
C GLY A 234 -0.47 -13.83 40.81
N LEU A 235 0.59 -13.01 40.74
CA LEU A 235 1.97 -13.39 41.04
C LEU A 235 2.49 -12.67 42.29
N PRO A 236 3.60 -13.13 42.91
CA PRO A 236 4.27 -12.38 43.96
C PRO A 236 4.86 -11.06 43.44
N ALA A 237 4.85 -10.03 44.29
CA ALA A 237 5.60 -8.80 43.99
C ALA A 237 7.10 -9.10 43.97
N GLY A 238 7.84 -8.43 43.09
CA GLY A 238 9.28 -8.63 42.97
C GLY A 238 9.71 -9.71 41.98
N VAL A 239 8.79 -10.43 41.33
CA VAL A 239 9.15 -11.34 40.22
C VAL A 239 9.82 -10.52 39.10
N PRO A 240 11.02 -10.91 38.62
CA PRO A 240 11.69 -10.24 37.52
C PRO A 240 10.88 -10.22 36.23
N VAL A 241 10.92 -9.08 35.53
CA VAL A 241 10.35 -8.89 34.21
C VAL A 241 11.48 -8.73 33.20
N ALA A 242 11.59 -9.68 32.28
CA ALA A 242 12.56 -9.65 31.19
C ALA A 242 12.00 -8.85 30.01
N GLN A 243 12.88 -8.16 29.30
CA GLN A 243 12.53 -7.40 28.11
C GLN A 243 12.18 -8.33 26.95
N GLY A 244 10.96 -8.21 26.44
CA GLY A 244 10.53 -8.81 25.18
C GLY A 244 10.69 -7.88 24.00
N GLY A 245 10.01 -8.17 22.90
CA GLY A 245 10.05 -7.36 21.69
C GLY A 245 8.95 -7.75 20.72
N ALA A 246 9.20 -7.53 19.43
CA ALA A 246 8.32 -7.97 18.36
C ALA A 246 8.11 -9.49 18.40
N ASP A 247 6.85 -9.89 18.47
CA ASP A 247 6.34 -11.28 18.47
C ASP A 247 7.13 -12.20 17.53
N ALA A 248 7.35 -11.80 16.28
CA ALA A 248 8.04 -12.59 15.28
C ALA A 248 9.53 -12.84 15.61
N PHE A 249 10.20 -11.87 16.23
CA PHE A 249 11.61 -12.00 16.62
C PHE A 249 11.74 -12.79 17.92
N VAL A 250 10.79 -12.64 18.85
CA VAL A 250 10.73 -13.49 20.04
C VAL A 250 10.39 -14.94 19.64
N ALA A 251 9.55 -15.14 18.63
CA ALA A 251 9.32 -16.46 18.06
C ALA A 251 10.59 -17.10 17.48
N MET A 252 11.55 -16.32 16.94
CA MET A 252 12.86 -16.88 16.54
C MET A 252 13.58 -17.54 17.72
N VAL A 253 13.51 -16.93 18.91
CA VAL A 253 14.06 -17.50 20.15
C VAL A 253 13.33 -18.79 20.52
N GLY A 254 12.00 -18.81 20.47
CA GLY A 254 11.19 -20.00 20.73
C GLY A 254 11.36 -21.12 19.71
N LEU A 255 11.85 -20.80 18.51
CA LEU A 255 12.23 -21.78 17.48
C LEU A 255 13.68 -22.26 17.60
N GLY A 256 14.48 -21.63 18.47
CA GLY A 256 15.92 -21.87 18.52
C GLY A 256 16.66 -21.40 17.27
N THR A 257 16.07 -20.46 16.51
CA THR A 257 16.64 -19.85 15.31
C THR A 257 17.41 -18.59 15.71
N ILE A 258 18.58 -18.77 16.32
CA ILE A 258 19.39 -17.67 16.86
C ILE A 258 20.84 -17.70 16.38
N GLU A 259 21.21 -18.69 15.56
CA GLU A 259 22.57 -18.87 15.04
C GLU A 259 22.66 -18.52 13.54
N PRO A 260 23.79 -17.97 13.07
CA PRO A 260 23.99 -17.61 11.68
C PRO A 260 23.70 -18.75 10.69
N GLY A 261 22.99 -18.43 9.61
CA GLY A 261 22.59 -19.37 8.57
C GLY A 261 21.28 -20.12 8.87
N GLN A 262 20.67 -19.93 10.04
CA GLN A 262 19.30 -20.42 10.32
C GLN A 262 18.26 -19.39 9.87
N LEU A 263 17.12 -19.88 9.35
CA LEU A 263 15.97 -19.04 9.02
C LEU A 263 14.71 -19.50 9.75
N ALA A 264 14.03 -18.58 10.41
CA ALA A 264 12.68 -18.79 10.91
C ALA A 264 11.67 -18.46 9.81
N LEU A 265 10.78 -19.42 9.52
CA LEU A 265 9.65 -19.24 8.63
C LEU A 265 8.36 -19.22 9.44
N ILE A 266 7.84 -18.03 9.71
CA ILE A 266 6.63 -17.85 10.52
C ILE A 266 5.45 -17.77 9.56
N THR A 267 4.54 -18.74 9.67
CA THR A 267 3.46 -18.96 8.69
C THR A 267 2.09 -18.65 9.28
N GLY A 268 1.29 -17.89 8.55
CA GLY A 268 -0.05 -17.49 8.94
C GLY A 268 -0.87 -17.06 7.72
N SER A 269 -1.62 -15.97 7.85
CA SER A 269 -2.24 -15.31 6.68
C SER A 269 -1.17 -14.90 5.65
N SER A 270 -0.02 -14.42 6.13
CA SER A 270 1.23 -14.13 5.42
C SER A 270 2.36 -15.09 5.85
N HIS A 271 3.49 -15.08 5.15
CA HIS A 271 4.74 -15.65 5.65
C HIS A 271 5.74 -14.53 5.96
N LEU A 272 6.47 -14.70 7.05
CA LEU A 272 7.63 -13.90 7.39
C LEU A 272 8.88 -14.78 7.40
N HIS A 273 9.93 -14.32 6.71
CA HIS A 273 11.20 -14.99 6.54
C HIS A 273 12.26 -14.20 7.32
N LEU A 274 12.71 -14.72 8.47
CA LEU A 274 13.70 -14.06 9.32
C LEU A 274 14.98 -14.90 9.37
N GLY A 275 16.04 -14.43 8.72
CA GLY A 275 17.33 -15.13 8.64
C GLY A 275 18.38 -14.51 9.55
N VAL A 276 19.17 -15.33 10.24
CA VAL A 276 20.25 -14.86 11.13
C VAL A 276 21.58 -14.81 10.36
N THR A 277 22.32 -13.71 10.45
CA THR A 277 23.56 -13.49 9.69
C THR A 277 24.61 -12.73 10.50
N ASP A 278 25.89 -13.01 10.28
CA ASP A 278 27.03 -12.23 10.83
C ASP A 278 27.42 -11.05 9.94
N ARG A 279 26.77 -10.92 8.79
CA ARG A 279 27.11 -9.94 7.78
C ARG A 279 25.98 -8.94 7.64
N ARG A 280 26.33 -7.67 7.80
CA ARG A 280 25.45 -6.55 7.49
C ARG A 280 25.39 -6.32 5.98
N PHE A 281 24.19 -6.23 5.43
CA PHE A 281 23.98 -5.87 4.04
C PHE A 281 22.63 -5.17 3.83
N HIS A 282 22.59 -4.32 2.82
CA HIS A 282 21.39 -3.63 2.34
C HIS A 282 21.34 -3.80 0.83
N GLY A 283 20.17 -4.09 0.29
CA GLY A 283 20.04 -4.31 -1.14
C GLY A 283 18.61 -4.34 -1.64
N ARG A 284 18.44 -4.21 -2.96
CA ARG A 284 17.12 -4.21 -3.59
C ARG A 284 16.47 -5.59 -3.49
N GLY A 285 15.17 -5.57 -3.23
CA GLY A 285 14.35 -6.78 -3.21
C GLY A 285 14.39 -7.57 -1.90
N ILE A 286 14.97 -7.01 -0.84
CA ILE A 286 14.91 -7.48 0.54
C ILE A 286 14.72 -6.28 1.46
N TRP A 287 14.25 -6.53 2.69
CA TRP A 287 14.47 -5.58 3.77
C TRP A 287 15.92 -5.78 4.23
N GLY A 288 16.67 -4.69 4.43
CA GLY A 288 18.08 -4.77 4.85
C GLY A 288 18.25 -5.47 6.20
N THR A 289 19.48 -5.74 6.61
CA THR A 289 19.70 -6.40 7.90
C THR A 289 19.45 -5.45 9.07
N TYR A 290 18.72 -5.95 10.07
CA TYR A 290 18.51 -5.30 11.36
C TYR A 290 19.60 -5.74 12.33
N SER A 291 20.40 -4.78 12.77
CA SER A 291 21.46 -4.99 13.76
C SER A 291 20.87 -4.95 15.17
N CYS A 292 21.39 -5.80 16.06
CA CYS A 292 20.94 -5.89 17.46
C CYS A 292 19.44 -6.23 17.61
N ALA A 293 18.78 -6.69 16.53
CA ALA A 293 17.38 -7.08 16.55
C ALA A 293 17.15 -8.45 17.23
N LEU A 294 18.21 -9.23 17.42
CA LEU A 294 18.18 -10.53 18.10
C LEU A 294 19.33 -10.60 19.13
N VAL A 295 19.56 -11.78 19.69
CA VAL A 295 20.60 -12.06 20.68
C VAL A 295 21.93 -12.43 20.01
N GLY A 296 23.02 -12.39 20.79
CA GLY A 296 24.34 -12.86 20.34
C GLY A 296 25.15 -11.90 19.47
N GLY A 297 24.62 -10.70 19.18
CA GLY A 297 25.30 -9.72 18.32
C GLY A 297 25.17 -10.02 16.83
N HIS A 298 24.29 -10.95 16.45
CA HIS A 298 23.98 -11.28 15.07
C HIS A 298 22.96 -10.28 14.47
N ASP A 299 23.04 -10.11 13.16
CA ASP A 299 22.09 -9.35 12.35
C ASP A 299 20.94 -10.26 11.88
N VAL A 300 19.77 -9.67 11.63
CA VAL A 300 18.61 -10.39 11.08
C VAL A 300 18.20 -9.80 9.74
N VAL A 301 18.13 -10.63 8.69
CA VAL A 301 17.52 -10.28 7.40
C VAL A 301 16.03 -10.61 7.39
N GLU A 302 15.21 -9.73 6.84
CA GLU A 302 13.76 -9.92 6.76
C GLU A 302 13.28 -9.99 5.29
N GLY A 303 12.42 -10.97 5.03
CA GLY A 303 11.59 -11.07 3.84
C GLY A 303 10.12 -11.26 4.23
N GLY A 304 9.20 -10.72 3.43
CA GLY A 304 7.77 -10.86 3.67
C GLY A 304 7.02 -11.33 2.43
N GLN A 305 6.11 -12.28 2.62
CA GLN A 305 5.21 -12.79 1.58
C GLN A 305 3.76 -12.53 2.01
N THR A 306 3.09 -11.59 1.33
CA THR A 306 1.86 -10.94 1.83
C THR A 306 0.67 -11.88 1.94
N SER A 307 0.37 -12.67 0.90
CA SER A 307 -0.82 -13.50 0.82
C SER A 307 -0.45 -14.96 0.63
N THR A 308 -0.67 -15.77 1.67
CA THR A 308 -0.22 -17.18 1.70
C THR A 308 -1.28 -18.10 2.28
N GLY A 309 -1.36 -18.28 3.61
CA GLY A 309 -2.47 -18.98 4.25
C GLY A 309 -3.81 -18.29 3.99
N SER A 310 -3.81 -16.98 3.74
CA SER A 310 -5.00 -16.25 3.27
C SER A 310 -5.47 -16.71 1.89
N VAL A 311 -4.55 -17.12 0.99
CA VAL A 311 -4.88 -17.67 -0.35
C VAL A 311 -5.44 -19.08 -0.21
N VAL A 312 -4.87 -19.88 0.67
CA VAL A 312 -5.38 -21.22 1.02
C VAL A 312 -6.81 -21.13 1.58
N ASN A 313 -7.05 -20.19 2.49
CA ASN A 313 -8.38 -19.94 3.06
C ASN A 313 -9.35 -19.36 2.03
N TRP A 314 -8.91 -18.42 1.19
CA TRP A 314 -9.69 -17.91 0.06
C TRP A 314 -10.18 -19.04 -0.84
N PHE A 315 -9.30 -19.99 -1.16
CA PHE A 315 -9.66 -21.14 -2.00
C PHE A 315 -10.66 -22.08 -1.32
N LYS A 316 -10.52 -22.32 -0.01
CA LYS A 316 -11.52 -23.06 0.79
C LYS A 316 -12.90 -22.40 0.68
N THR A 317 -12.97 -21.09 0.91
CA THR A 317 -14.21 -20.32 0.81
C THR A 317 -14.79 -20.37 -0.59
N LEU A 318 -13.96 -20.19 -1.62
CA LEU A 318 -14.38 -20.25 -3.03
C LEU A 318 -15.00 -21.60 -3.40
N CYS A 319 -14.52 -22.69 -2.79
CA CYS A 319 -15.04 -24.04 -3.01
C CYS A 319 -16.24 -24.39 -2.11
N GLY A 320 -16.72 -23.48 -1.26
CA GLY A 320 -17.76 -23.77 -0.27
C GLY A 320 -17.32 -24.82 0.77
N GLY A 321 -16.03 -24.89 1.08
CA GLY A 321 -15.46 -25.92 1.95
C GLY A 321 -15.83 -25.73 3.43
N GLY A 322 -16.35 -26.78 4.06
CA GLY A 322 -16.65 -26.84 5.51
C GLY A 322 -15.53 -27.46 6.34
N ASP A 323 -15.90 -28.12 7.42
CA ASP A 323 -14.99 -28.91 8.26
C ASP A 323 -14.43 -30.11 7.47
N GLY A 324 -13.17 -30.47 7.72
CA GLY A 324 -12.48 -31.55 6.99
C GLY A 324 -12.02 -31.21 5.57
N PHE A 325 -12.38 -30.03 5.03
CA PHE A 325 -11.99 -29.62 3.67
C PHE A 325 -10.47 -29.71 3.42
N TYR A 326 -9.67 -29.26 4.39
CA TYR A 326 -8.22 -29.25 4.25
C TYR A 326 -7.66 -30.68 4.18
N ASP A 327 -8.16 -31.62 4.96
CA ASP A 327 -7.68 -33.01 4.95
C ASP A 327 -8.00 -33.67 3.60
N GLU A 328 -9.24 -33.51 3.12
CA GLU A 328 -9.70 -34.03 1.83
C GLU A 328 -8.85 -33.48 0.67
N VAL A 329 -8.68 -32.16 0.61
CA VAL A 329 -7.97 -31.54 -0.52
C VAL A 329 -6.46 -31.75 -0.44
N ASN A 330 -5.86 -31.86 0.76
CA ASN A 330 -4.46 -32.24 0.91
C ASN A 330 -4.24 -33.67 0.40
N ALA A 331 -5.09 -34.63 0.78
CA ALA A 331 -4.98 -36.01 0.31
C ALA A 331 -5.09 -36.08 -1.22
N ALA A 332 -6.06 -35.38 -1.82
CA ALA A 332 -6.21 -35.34 -3.26
C ALA A 332 -5.05 -34.61 -3.98
N ALA A 333 -4.51 -33.54 -3.37
CA ALA A 333 -3.38 -32.80 -3.92
C ALA A 333 -2.03 -33.53 -3.79
N ALA A 334 -1.92 -34.49 -2.87
CA ALA A 334 -0.74 -35.35 -2.75
C ALA A 334 -0.56 -36.26 -3.97
N GLU A 335 -1.66 -36.70 -4.59
CA GLU A 335 -1.69 -37.52 -5.80
C GLU A 335 -1.36 -36.73 -7.09
N VAL A 336 -1.39 -35.39 -7.03
CA VAL A 336 -1.02 -34.52 -8.16
C VAL A 336 0.51 -34.43 -8.24
N PRO A 337 1.13 -34.70 -9.40
CA PRO A 337 2.59 -34.70 -9.52
C PRO A 337 3.19 -33.30 -9.36
N PRO A 338 4.47 -33.21 -8.93
CA PRO A 338 5.21 -31.95 -8.84
C PRO A 338 5.15 -31.10 -10.11
N GLY A 339 4.89 -29.81 -9.94
CA GLY A 339 4.75 -28.85 -11.04
C GLY A 339 3.34 -28.82 -11.64
N CYS A 340 2.40 -29.52 -10.98
CA CYS A 340 0.96 -29.48 -11.21
C CYS A 340 0.56 -29.55 -12.68
N GLU A 341 1.27 -30.38 -13.45
CA GLU A 341 1.00 -30.64 -14.87
C GLU A 341 1.00 -29.36 -15.75
N GLY A 342 1.78 -28.36 -15.36
CA GLY A 342 1.92 -27.08 -16.05
C GLY A 342 1.03 -25.97 -15.50
N LEU A 343 0.19 -26.23 -14.50
CA LEU A 343 -0.57 -25.22 -13.78
C LEU A 343 0.35 -24.44 -12.83
N VAL A 344 0.36 -23.11 -12.95
CA VAL A 344 1.14 -22.23 -12.08
C VAL A 344 0.23 -21.17 -11.48
N VAL A 345 0.33 -21.01 -10.15
CA VAL A 345 -0.33 -19.94 -9.41
C VAL A 345 0.69 -18.94 -8.93
N GLN A 346 0.49 -17.67 -9.27
CA GLN A 346 1.15 -16.54 -8.64
C GLN A 346 0.22 -15.99 -7.54
N GLU A 347 0.64 -16.07 -6.29
CA GLU A 347 -0.19 -15.94 -5.10
C GLU A 347 -0.39 -14.50 -4.62
N HIS A 348 -0.05 -13.49 -5.42
CA HIS A 348 -0.02 -12.07 -5.04
C HIS A 348 -1.43 -11.42 -4.87
N LEU A 349 -2.40 -12.13 -4.29
CA LEU A 349 -3.79 -11.68 -4.14
C LEU A 349 -3.91 -10.37 -3.34
N GLN A 350 -2.94 -10.06 -2.46
CA GLN A 350 -2.87 -8.82 -1.69
C GLN A 350 -1.62 -7.97 -2.04
N GLY A 351 -1.13 -8.05 -3.28
CA GLY A 351 0.13 -7.43 -3.67
C GLY A 351 1.34 -8.30 -3.33
N ASN A 352 2.54 -7.76 -3.54
CA ASN A 352 3.80 -8.43 -3.22
C ASN A 352 4.70 -7.51 -2.38
N ARG A 353 5.25 -8.03 -1.28
CA ARG A 353 6.27 -7.35 -0.46
C ARG A 353 7.66 -7.69 -0.99
N THR A 354 8.12 -8.92 -0.81
CA THR A 354 9.47 -9.34 -1.22
C THR A 354 9.38 -10.31 -2.41
N PRO A 355 10.20 -10.18 -3.48
CA PRO A 355 11.23 -9.15 -3.70
C PRO A 355 10.78 -7.96 -4.56
N HIS A 356 9.53 -7.92 -5.02
CA HIS A 356 9.11 -6.92 -6.03
C HIS A 356 8.66 -5.60 -5.43
N THR A 357 8.21 -5.63 -4.18
CA THR A 357 7.68 -4.50 -3.44
C THR A 357 6.65 -3.70 -4.22
N ASP A 358 5.62 -4.41 -4.67
CA ASP A 358 4.59 -3.94 -5.57
C ASP A 358 3.19 -4.16 -4.98
N PRO A 359 2.55 -3.11 -4.40
CA PRO A 359 1.21 -3.22 -3.83
C PRO A 359 0.12 -3.42 -4.90
N LEU A 360 0.42 -3.17 -6.18
CA LEU A 360 -0.52 -3.32 -7.30
C LEU A 360 -0.47 -4.72 -7.92
N SER A 361 0.46 -5.58 -7.51
CA SER A 361 0.50 -6.98 -7.97
C SER A 361 -0.78 -7.73 -7.60
N ARG A 362 -1.23 -8.67 -8.44
CA ARG A 362 -2.46 -9.45 -8.22
C ARG A 362 -2.21 -10.93 -8.54
N GLY A 363 -3.07 -11.77 -7.98
CA GLY A 363 -3.03 -13.21 -8.18
C GLY A 363 -3.26 -13.61 -9.63
N VAL A 364 -2.55 -14.65 -10.09
CA VAL A 364 -2.69 -15.21 -11.44
C VAL A 364 -2.76 -16.71 -11.36
N VAL A 365 -3.69 -17.31 -12.10
CA VAL A 365 -3.69 -18.76 -12.38
C VAL A 365 -3.43 -18.93 -13.88
N SER A 366 -2.35 -19.60 -14.24
CA SER A 366 -1.93 -19.78 -15.64
C SER A 366 -1.71 -21.26 -15.98
N GLY A 367 -1.97 -21.64 -17.23
CA GLY A 367 -1.80 -23.02 -17.71
C GLY A 367 -3.01 -23.93 -17.46
N LEU A 368 -4.21 -23.39 -17.23
CA LEU A 368 -5.43 -24.19 -17.07
C LEU A 368 -5.74 -25.03 -18.33
N THR A 369 -6.14 -26.28 -18.12
CA THR A 369 -6.68 -27.19 -19.13
C THR A 369 -7.94 -27.85 -18.56
N LEU A 370 -8.77 -28.46 -19.41
CA LEU A 370 -9.98 -29.17 -18.97
C LEU A 370 -9.70 -30.39 -18.08
N ARG A 371 -8.44 -30.82 -17.97
CA ARG A 371 -8.02 -31.90 -17.06
C ARG A 371 -7.93 -31.43 -15.61
N HIS A 372 -7.65 -30.15 -15.38
CA HIS A 372 -7.39 -29.64 -14.04
C HIS A 372 -8.67 -29.55 -13.22
N GLY A 373 -8.61 -30.09 -12.01
CA GLY A 373 -9.69 -30.04 -11.02
C GLY A 373 -9.28 -29.32 -9.74
N ARG A 374 -10.14 -29.37 -8.73
CA ARG A 374 -9.94 -28.71 -7.43
C ARG A 374 -8.60 -29.05 -6.77
N ALA A 375 -8.20 -30.32 -6.80
CA ALA A 375 -6.92 -30.77 -6.24
C ALA A 375 -5.70 -30.16 -6.95
N HIS A 376 -5.78 -29.95 -8.27
CA HIS A 376 -4.71 -29.31 -9.04
C HIS A 376 -4.56 -27.84 -8.65
N VAL A 377 -5.67 -27.10 -8.59
CA VAL A 377 -5.62 -25.68 -8.20
C VAL A 377 -5.09 -25.53 -6.77
N PHE A 378 -5.52 -26.38 -5.84
CA PHE A 378 -4.99 -26.39 -4.48
C PHE A 378 -3.49 -26.69 -4.44
N ARG A 379 -3.04 -27.75 -5.12
CA ARG A 379 -1.62 -28.11 -5.24
C ARG A 379 -0.80 -26.94 -5.80
N ALA A 380 -1.28 -26.33 -6.89
CA ALA A 380 -0.62 -25.20 -7.53
C ALA A 380 -0.57 -23.95 -6.64
N ILE A 381 -1.55 -23.72 -5.75
CA ILE A 381 -1.48 -22.68 -4.72
C ILE A 381 -0.34 -22.97 -3.73
N LEU A 382 -0.24 -24.20 -3.20
CA LEU A 382 0.83 -24.58 -2.28
C LEU A 382 2.22 -24.47 -2.94
N GLU A 383 2.33 -24.92 -4.19
CA GLU A 383 3.54 -24.80 -5.01
C GLU A 383 3.88 -23.33 -5.29
N GLY A 384 2.88 -22.51 -5.66
CA GLY A 384 3.02 -21.07 -5.87
C GLY A 384 3.58 -20.34 -4.64
N ILE A 385 2.99 -20.59 -3.47
CA ILE A 385 3.49 -20.02 -2.21
C ILE A 385 4.93 -20.47 -1.93
N SER A 386 5.25 -21.75 -2.19
CA SER A 386 6.60 -22.29 -2.03
C SER A 386 7.59 -21.69 -3.04
N PHE A 387 7.17 -21.42 -4.27
CA PHE A 387 7.96 -20.70 -5.28
C PHE A 387 8.20 -19.25 -4.86
N GLY A 388 7.22 -18.57 -4.29
CA GLY A 388 7.39 -17.23 -3.72
C GLY A 388 8.41 -17.22 -2.58
N THR A 389 8.36 -18.20 -1.68
CA THR A 389 9.39 -18.37 -0.63
C THR A 389 10.78 -18.64 -1.23
N ARG A 390 10.90 -19.51 -2.23
CA ARG A 390 12.18 -19.73 -2.93
C ARG A 390 12.68 -18.47 -3.62
N LEU A 391 11.79 -17.66 -4.22
CA LEU A 391 12.16 -16.40 -4.85
C LEU A 391 12.71 -15.40 -3.84
N ILE A 392 12.18 -15.39 -2.61
CA ILE A 392 12.73 -14.62 -1.50
C ILE A 392 14.13 -15.14 -1.11
N PHE A 393 14.33 -16.46 -1.05
CA PHE A 393 15.66 -17.04 -0.79
C PHE A 393 16.66 -16.70 -1.88
N ASP A 394 16.28 -16.79 -3.16
CA ASP A 394 17.13 -16.37 -4.29
C ASP A 394 17.53 -14.88 -4.15
N ALA A 395 16.60 -14.01 -3.71
CA ALA A 395 16.87 -12.59 -3.48
C ALA A 395 17.80 -12.35 -2.28
N MET A 396 17.64 -13.10 -1.19
CA MET A 396 18.56 -13.06 -0.06
C MET A 396 19.97 -13.56 -0.44
N GLU A 397 20.05 -14.66 -1.22
CA GLU A 397 21.32 -15.24 -1.66
C GLU A 397 22.09 -14.27 -2.56
N ALA A 398 21.37 -13.56 -3.45
CA ALA A 398 21.95 -12.49 -4.27
C ALA A 398 22.56 -11.34 -3.45
N ASN A 399 22.11 -11.15 -2.20
CA ASN A 399 22.64 -10.15 -1.26
C ASN A 399 23.61 -10.76 -0.23
N GLY A 400 23.95 -12.04 -0.35
CA GLY A 400 24.98 -12.70 0.45
C GLY A 400 24.49 -13.50 1.65
N TYR A 401 23.18 -13.78 1.76
CA TYR A 401 22.61 -14.66 2.79
C TYR A 401 21.91 -15.87 2.17
N LYS A 402 22.31 -17.07 2.58
CA LYS A 402 21.67 -18.32 2.17
C LYS A 402 21.29 -19.14 3.41
N PRO A 403 20.02 -19.53 3.57
CA PRO A 403 19.63 -20.39 4.67
C PRO A 403 20.25 -21.78 4.50
N SER A 404 20.86 -22.28 5.56
CA SER A 404 21.33 -23.67 5.68
C SER A 404 20.22 -24.60 6.15
N GLU A 405 19.28 -24.07 6.92
CA GLU A 405 18.10 -24.74 7.43
C GLU A 405 16.97 -23.74 7.68
N VAL A 406 15.74 -24.23 7.68
CA VAL A 406 14.54 -23.46 7.98
C VAL A 406 13.84 -24.09 9.18
N VAL A 407 13.52 -23.31 10.21
CA VAL A 407 12.63 -23.74 11.31
C VAL A 407 11.28 -23.07 11.09
N VAL A 408 10.22 -23.88 10.97
CA VAL A 408 8.90 -23.40 10.57
C VAL A 408 7.93 -23.36 11.76
N ALA A 409 7.16 -22.29 11.85
CA ALA A 409 6.11 -22.09 12.84
C ALA A 409 4.77 -21.74 12.20
N GLY A 410 3.67 -21.94 12.93
CA GLY A 410 2.34 -21.47 12.54
C GLY A 410 1.58 -22.40 11.58
N GLY A 411 0.67 -21.85 10.78
CA GLY A 411 -0.38 -22.60 10.10
C GLY A 411 0.08 -23.70 9.13
N ALA A 412 1.22 -23.51 8.47
CA ALA A 412 1.75 -24.47 7.49
C ALA A 412 2.25 -25.77 8.14
N THR A 413 2.57 -25.77 9.44
CA THR A 413 3.09 -26.97 10.13
C THR A 413 2.08 -28.11 10.23
N ARG A 414 0.80 -27.80 10.02
CA ARG A 414 -0.32 -28.76 10.03
C ARG A 414 -0.48 -29.55 8.72
N SER A 415 0.29 -29.23 7.67
CA SER A 415 0.25 -29.97 6.40
C SER A 415 1.64 -30.50 6.06
N ASP A 416 1.84 -31.81 6.24
CA ASP A 416 3.09 -32.50 5.84
C ASP A 416 3.37 -32.35 4.35
N LEU A 417 2.31 -32.37 3.53
CA LEU A 417 2.41 -32.15 2.09
C LEU A 417 3.02 -30.77 1.80
N TRP A 418 2.48 -29.72 2.43
CA TRP A 418 2.94 -28.36 2.19
C TRP A 418 4.38 -28.16 2.65
N LEU A 419 4.75 -28.71 3.82
CA LEU A 419 6.14 -28.68 4.29
C LEU A 419 7.10 -29.40 3.34
N GLN A 420 6.71 -30.57 2.81
CA GLN A 420 7.53 -31.29 1.84
C GLN A 420 7.68 -30.49 0.53
N ILE A 421 6.62 -29.83 0.05
CA ILE A 421 6.71 -28.96 -1.14
C ILE A 421 7.68 -27.80 -0.87
N HIS A 422 7.60 -27.14 0.28
CA HIS A 422 8.55 -26.09 0.65
C HIS A 422 10.00 -26.59 0.64
N ALA A 423 10.28 -27.72 1.30
CA ALA A 423 11.60 -28.32 1.33
C ALA A 423 12.10 -28.67 -0.07
N ASP A 424 11.29 -29.38 -0.87
CA ASP A 424 11.65 -29.79 -2.24
C ASP A 424 11.87 -28.59 -3.16
N VAL A 425 11.04 -27.54 -3.06
CA VAL A 425 11.15 -26.35 -3.90
C VAL A 425 12.40 -25.55 -3.53
N ALA A 426 12.62 -25.28 -2.24
CA ALA A 426 13.73 -24.47 -1.75
C ALA A 426 15.07 -25.21 -1.67
N ASN A 427 15.05 -26.55 -1.70
CA ASN A 427 16.21 -27.43 -1.53
C ASN A 427 16.99 -27.21 -0.23
N VAL A 428 16.26 -26.97 0.86
CA VAL A 428 16.81 -26.81 2.21
C VAL A 428 15.95 -27.61 3.20
N PRO A 429 16.52 -28.12 4.31
CA PRO A 429 15.75 -28.86 5.31
C PRO A 429 14.82 -27.95 6.12
N PHE A 430 13.60 -28.43 6.38
CA PHE A 430 12.58 -27.75 7.18
C PHE A 430 12.38 -28.48 8.51
N LYS A 431 12.53 -27.78 9.64
CA LYS A 431 12.41 -28.32 11.00
C LYS A 431 11.13 -27.84 11.67
N ARG A 432 10.50 -28.72 12.43
CA ARG A 432 9.37 -28.40 13.32
C ARG A 432 9.81 -28.50 14.78
N THR A 433 9.35 -27.56 15.60
CA THR A 433 9.49 -27.64 17.06
C THR A 433 8.31 -28.38 17.68
N LYS A 434 8.55 -29.06 18.81
CA LYS A 434 7.53 -29.75 19.60
C LYS A 434 6.51 -28.79 20.20
N CYS A 435 6.96 -27.59 20.59
CA CYS A 435 6.06 -26.52 20.99
C CYS A 435 5.55 -25.81 19.73
N ALA A 436 4.23 -25.81 19.53
CA ALA A 436 3.61 -25.13 18.41
C ALA A 436 3.53 -23.60 18.59
N ASP A 437 3.61 -23.12 19.84
CA ASP A 437 3.50 -21.70 20.19
C ASP A 437 4.90 -21.11 20.42
N ALA A 438 5.55 -20.76 19.30
CA ALA A 438 6.90 -20.22 19.31
C ALA A 438 7.03 -18.85 20.01
N PRO A 439 6.12 -17.86 19.82
CA PRO A 439 6.20 -16.60 20.55
C PRO A 439 6.17 -16.81 22.07
N ALA A 440 5.18 -17.55 22.60
CA ALA A 440 5.06 -17.78 24.03
C ALA A 440 6.26 -18.54 24.62
N LEU A 441 6.79 -19.55 23.91
CA LEU A 441 8.02 -20.24 24.33
C LEU A 441 9.24 -19.30 24.28
N GLY A 442 9.34 -18.45 23.26
CA GLY A 442 10.39 -17.44 23.14
C GLY A 442 10.37 -16.48 24.33
N ALA A 443 9.19 -15.95 24.68
CA ALA A 443 9.02 -15.11 25.86
C ALA A 443 9.39 -15.86 27.14
N ALA A 444 9.01 -17.14 27.28
CA ALA A 444 9.39 -17.95 28.43
C ALA A 444 10.92 -18.14 28.54
N ILE A 445 11.63 -18.33 27.42
CA ILE A 445 13.10 -18.41 27.37
C ILE A 445 13.71 -17.09 27.85
N LEU A 446 13.22 -15.95 27.36
CA LEU A 446 13.68 -14.62 27.79
C LEU A 446 13.41 -14.40 29.29
N ALA A 447 12.23 -14.82 29.78
CA ALA A 447 11.87 -14.76 31.19
C ALA A 447 12.81 -15.61 32.07
N ALA A 448 13.21 -16.80 31.61
CA ALA A 448 14.15 -17.67 32.33
C ALA A 448 15.54 -17.06 32.45
N VAL A 449 16.00 -16.35 31.41
CA VAL A 449 17.27 -15.60 31.46
C VAL A 449 17.16 -14.41 32.40
N GLY A 450 16.09 -13.60 32.28
CA GLY A 450 15.88 -12.46 33.19
C GLY A 450 15.70 -12.87 34.65
N ALA A 451 15.21 -14.08 34.92
CA ALA A 451 15.15 -14.68 36.25
C ALA A 451 16.49 -15.23 36.76
N GLY A 452 17.54 -15.23 35.93
CA GLY A 452 18.85 -15.80 36.25
C GLY A 452 18.88 -17.33 36.30
N CYS A 453 17.89 -18.01 35.72
CA CYS A 453 17.88 -19.47 35.62
C CYS A 453 18.88 -19.99 34.58
N TYR A 454 19.18 -19.16 33.58
CA TYR A 454 20.21 -19.40 32.56
C TYR A 454 21.07 -18.15 32.39
N ALA A 455 22.34 -18.33 32.05
CA ALA A 455 23.28 -17.22 31.88
C ALA A 455 23.05 -16.44 30.58
N THR A 456 22.61 -17.12 29.52
CA THR A 456 22.39 -16.53 28.20
C THR A 456 21.12 -17.06 27.56
N VAL A 457 20.56 -16.31 26.61
CA VAL A 457 19.41 -16.74 25.79
C VAL A 457 19.75 -17.99 24.97
N ALA A 458 20.99 -18.14 24.51
CA ALA A 458 21.44 -19.33 23.81
C ALA A 458 21.43 -20.59 24.70
N ASP A 459 21.87 -20.47 25.96
CA ASP A 459 21.81 -21.57 26.92
C ASP A 459 20.37 -22.00 27.21
N ALA A 460 19.49 -21.03 27.45
CA ALA A 460 18.08 -21.28 27.71
C ALA A 460 17.38 -21.90 26.49
N ALA A 461 17.60 -21.37 25.29
CA ALA A 461 17.03 -21.90 24.06
C ALA A 461 17.47 -23.35 23.79
N ARG A 462 18.75 -23.68 24.00
CA ARG A 462 19.25 -25.07 23.89
C ARG A 462 18.57 -26.04 24.85
N ALA A 463 18.19 -25.58 26.04
CA ALA A 463 17.54 -26.42 27.04
C ALA A 463 16.02 -26.54 26.83
N MET A 464 15.39 -25.47 26.33
CA MET A 464 13.94 -25.34 26.30
C MET A 464 13.30 -25.61 24.92
N VAL A 465 14.05 -25.48 23.83
CA VAL A 465 13.55 -25.73 22.48
C VAL A 465 13.84 -27.18 22.06
N HIS A 466 12.77 -27.92 21.77
CA HIS A 466 12.85 -29.32 21.33
C HIS A 466 12.31 -29.47 19.92
N MET A 467 13.06 -30.15 19.05
CA MET A 467 12.64 -30.44 17.68
C MET A 467 11.72 -31.67 17.65
N GLU A 468 10.62 -31.58 16.91
CA GLU A 468 9.70 -32.69 16.66
C GLU A 468 10.15 -33.54 15.47
N GLY A 469 10.64 -32.90 14.40
CA GLY A 469 11.08 -33.61 13.21
C GLY A 469 11.68 -32.71 12.14
N VAL A 470 12.32 -33.35 11.15
CA VAL A 470 12.96 -32.69 10.02
C VAL A 470 12.40 -33.25 8.71
N VAL A 471 11.97 -32.35 7.83
CA VAL A 471 11.56 -32.64 6.46
C VAL A 471 12.74 -32.33 5.56
N HIS A 472 13.33 -33.38 4.99
CA HIS A 472 14.48 -33.24 4.08
C HIS A 472 14.01 -33.01 2.63
N PRO A 473 14.69 -32.12 1.88
CA PRO A 473 14.41 -31.94 0.47
C PRO A 473 14.76 -33.20 -0.31
N ARG A 474 13.96 -33.52 -1.32
CA ARG A 474 14.20 -34.60 -2.27
C ARG A 474 14.86 -34.05 -3.54
N PRO A 475 16.16 -34.31 -3.79
CA PRO A 475 16.89 -33.68 -4.90
C PRO A 475 16.26 -33.93 -6.28
N GLU A 476 15.72 -35.12 -6.49
CA GLU A 476 15.05 -35.52 -7.72
C GLU A 476 13.72 -34.76 -7.94
N VAL A 477 13.01 -34.41 -6.87
CA VAL A 477 11.77 -33.62 -6.94
C VAL A 477 12.10 -32.13 -7.09
N HIS A 478 13.16 -31.65 -6.41
CA HIS A 478 13.67 -30.30 -6.62
C HIS A 478 13.98 -30.02 -8.10
N ALA A 479 14.62 -30.99 -8.78
CA ALA A 479 14.92 -30.90 -10.20
C ALA A 479 13.64 -30.83 -11.07
N GLN A 480 12.57 -31.55 -10.69
CA GLN A 480 11.28 -31.51 -11.39
C GLN A 480 10.62 -30.13 -11.30
N TYR A 481 10.79 -29.44 -10.16
CA TYR A 481 10.25 -28.09 -9.94
C TYR A 481 10.92 -27.00 -10.75
N ALA A 482 12.10 -27.23 -11.35
CA ALA A 482 12.85 -26.21 -12.07
C ALA A 482 12.04 -25.52 -13.18
N ARG A 483 11.24 -26.29 -13.95
CA ARG A 483 10.40 -25.73 -15.02
C ARG A 483 9.24 -24.89 -14.47
N ALA A 484 8.52 -25.41 -13.48
CA ALA A 484 7.41 -24.69 -12.85
C ALA A 484 7.88 -23.41 -12.16
N TYR A 485 9.02 -23.45 -11.48
CA TYR A 485 9.63 -22.28 -10.85
C TYR A 485 10.07 -21.22 -11.87
N ALA A 486 10.64 -21.63 -13.00
CA ALA A 486 10.97 -20.70 -14.08
C ALA A 486 9.72 -20.02 -14.66
N ALA A 487 8.64 -20.78 -14.85
CA ALA A 487 7.36 -20.23 -15.29
C ALA A 487 6.76 -19.27 -14.25
N TYR A 488 6.81 -19.62 -12.97
CA TYR A 488 6.41 -18.74 -11.86
C TYR A 488 7.16 -17.39 -11.92
N LYS A 489 8.50 -17.42 -12.02
CA LYS A 489 9.33 -16.19 -12.13
C LYS A 489 9.01 -15.35 -13.37
N ALA A 490 8.69 -15.99 -14.50
CA ALA A 490 8.35 -15.29 -15.74
C ALA A 490 6.95 -14.66 -15.71
N THR A 491 6.05 -15.16 -14.86
CA THR A 491 4.63 -14.75 -14.84
C THR A 491 4.49 -13.28 -14.44
N TYR A 492 5.11 -12.86 -13.34
CA TYR A 492 4.99 -11.50 -12.83
C TYR A 492 5.44 -10.43 -13.84
N PRO A 493 6.67 -10.44 -14.39
CA PRO A 493 7.11 -9.41 -15.33
C PRO A 493 6.28 -9.40 -16.62
N ALA A 494 5.81 -10.56 -17.09
CA ALA A 494 4.98 -10.65 -18.29
C ALA A 494 3.60 -10.01 -18.10
N LEU A 495 2.99 -10.18 -16.92
CA LEU A 495 1.62 -9.71 -16.65
C LEU A 495 1.56 -8.40 -15.89
N ARG A 496 2.68 -7.91 -15.32
CA ARG A 496 2.73 -6.68 -14.50
C ARG A 496 1.98 -5.52 -15.13
N ARG A 497 2.22 -5.24 -16.42
CA ARG A 497 1.57 -4.12 -17.13
C ARG A 497 0.04 -4.28 -17.20
N VAL A 498 -0.45 -5.50 -17.43
CA VAL A 498 -1.88 -5.80 -17.51
C VAL A 498 -2.52 -5.75 -16.12
N ILE A 499 -1.87 -6.37 -15.14
CA ILE A 499 -2.31 -6.40 -13.74
C ILE A 499 -2.37 -5.00 -13.15
N HIS A 500 -1.37 -4.16 -13.39
CA HIS A 500 -1.35 -2.77 -12.91
C HIS A 500 -2.50 -1.98 -13.52
N ARG A 501 -2.78 -2.15 -14.82
CA ARG A 501 -3.94 -1.53 -15.47
C ARG A 501 -5.26 -1.97 -14.81
N GLN A 502 -5.44 -3.27 -14.60
CA GLN A 502 -6.65 -3.81 -13.94
C GLN A 502 -6.79 -3.32 -12.49
N GLY A 503 -5.69 -3.25 -11.74
CA GLY A 503 -5.65 -2.75 -10.37
C GLY A 503 -6.01 -1.26 -10.29
N SER A 504 -5.52 -0.46 -11.24
CA SER A 504 -5.86 0.96 -11.37
C SER A 504 -7.32 1.17 -11.78
N GLU A 505 -7.86 0.36 -12.69
CA GLU A 505 -9.27 0.40 -13.13
C GLU A 505 -10.23 -0.03 -12.01
N ALA A 506 -9.88 -1.07 -11.24
CA ALA A 506 -10.65 -1.49 -10.06
C ALA A 506 -10.61 -0.45 -8.93
N ALA A 507 -9.46 0.20 -8.70
CA ALA A 507 -9.33 1.31 -7.77
C ALA A 507 -10.12 2.55 -8.24
N PHE A 508 -10.14 2.81 -9.55
CA PHE A 508 -10.98 3.84 -10.17
C PHE A 508 -12.46 3.52 -9.95
N ALA A 509 -12.90 2.29 -10.21
CA ALA A 509 -14.29 1.86 -10.00
C ALA A 509 -14.74 1.98 -8.52
N THR A 510 -13.84 1.77 -7.55
CA THR A 510 -14.13 2.00 -6.12
C THR A 510 -14.01 3.47 -5.68
N SER A 511 -13.35 4.32 -6.47
CA SER A 511 -13.20 5.75 -6.16
C SER A 511 -14.32 6.62 -6.75
N VAL A 512 -15.12 6.06 -7.65
CA VAL A 512 -16.27 6.75 -8.27
C VAL A 512 -17.48 6.83 -7.32
N ASP A 513 -17.51 6.05 -6.24
CA ASP A 513 -18.64 6.04 -5.31
C ASP A 513 -18.49 6.96 -4.08
N ASP A 514 -17.36 7.65 -3.88
CA ASP A 514 -17.12 8.45 -2.65
C ASP A 514 -16.73 9.94 -2.86
N ALA A 515 -16.93 10.51 -4.05
CA ALA A 515 -16.55 11.91 -4.31
C ALA A 515 -17.63 12.87 -4.84
N ASP A 516 -18.86 12.42 -5.11
CA ASP A 516 -19.87 13.28 -5.77
C ASP A 516 -21.19 13.49 -4.99
N ALA A 517 -21.16 13.34 -3.67
CA ALA A 517 -22.23 13.85 -2.82
C ALA A 517 -21.97 15.33 -2.43
N ALA A 518 -22.03 16.24 -3.40
CA ALA A 518 -22.16 17.68 -3.10
C ALA A 518 -22.98 18.43 -4.15
N THR A 519 -23.99 19.13 -3.65
CA THR A 519 -25.03 19.95 -4.30
C THR A 519 -24.51 21.20 -5.03
N ASP A 520 -23.36 21.14 -5.72
CA ASP A 520 -22.77 22.32 -6.35
C ASP A 520 -23.38 22.63 -7.74
N GLU A 521 -23.88 23.85 -7.92
CA GLU A 521 -24.50 24.32 -9.17
C GLU A 521 -23.50 24.61 -10.30
N THR A 522 -22.20 24.38 -10.10
CA THR A 522 -21.15 24.66 -11.10
C THR A 522 -20.69 23.39 -11.83
N PRO A 523 -20.40 23.45 -13.15
CA PRO A 523 -20.04 22.28 -13.94
C PRO A 523 -18.73 21.61 -13.50
N VAL A 524 -18.68 20.29 -13.65
CA VAL A 524 -17.53 19.45 -13.30
C VAL A 524 -16.27 19.84 -14.09
N ALA A 525 -15.12 19.75 -13.42
CA ALA A 525 -13.79 19.99 -13.99
C ALA A 525 -13.44 18.93 -15.04
N LYS A 526 -13.00 19.37 -16.23
CA LYS A 526 -12.62 18.51 -17.35
C LYS A 526 -11.29 18.96 -17.95
N ILE A 527 -10.33 18.05 -18.05
CA ILE A 527 -9.02 18.26 -18.65
C ILE A 527 -8.98 17.55 -19.99
N ALA A 528 -8.68 18.31 -21.04
CA ALA A 528 -8.73 17.89 -22.42
C ALA A 528 -7.37 18.12 -23.10
N PRO A 529 -6.40 17.20 -23.01
CA PRO A 529 -5.13 17.38 -23.69
C PRO A 529 -5.33 17.54 -25.21
N SER A 530 -4.69 18.57 -25.79
CA SER A 530 -4.75 18.82 -27.24
C SER A 530 -3.81 17.88 -27.99
N LEU A 531 -4.39 17.07 -28.88
CA LEU A 531 -3.65 16.14 -29.72
C LEU A 531 -2.75 16.83 -30.75
N LEU A 532 -2.89 18.15 -30.94
CA LEU A 532 -1.97 18.93 -31.77
C LEU A 532 -0.53 18.85 -31.25
N ALA A 533 -0.35 18.69 -29.94
CA ALA A 533 0.97 18.56 -29.31
C ALA A 533 1.47 17.11 -29.17
N ALA A 534 0.66 16.12 -29.58
CA ALA A 534 1.02 14.71 -29.51
C ALA A 534 2.04 14.33 -30.60
N ASP A 535 2.75 13.22 -30.41
CA ASP A 535 3.51 12.59 -31.49
C ASP A 535 2.56 12.12 -32.60
N GLN A 536 2.57 12.84 -33.72
CA GLN A 536 1.70 12.54 -34.86
C GLN A 536 2.04 11.20 -35.53
N GLY A 537 3.26 10.69 -35.34
CA GLY A 537 3.69 9.38 -35.83
C GLY A 537 3.12 8.20 -35.02
N ASP A 538 2.70 8.44 -33.77
CA ASP A 538 2.11 7.45 -32.87
C ASP A 538 0.87 7.98 -32.12
N LEU A 539 -0.08 8.57 -32.85
CA LEU A 539 -1.32 9.08 -32.26
C LEU A 539 -2.10 8.03 -31.47
N ALA A 540 -1.99 6.74 -31.83
CA ALA A 540 -2.67 5.67 -31.12
C ALA A 540 -2.07 5.39 -29.73
N GLY A 541 -0.73 5.38 -29.62
CA GLY A 541 -0.02 5.30 -28.35
C GLY A 541 -0.31 6.52 -27.48
N GLU A 542 -0.28 7.70 -28.08
CA GLU A 542 -0.49 8.98 -27.39
C GLU A 542 -1.91 9.12 -26.81
N VAL A 543 -2.94 8.75 -27.57
CA VAL A 543 -4.32 8.73 -27.08
C VAL A 543 -4.48 7.75 -25.92
N SER A 544 -3.92 6.55 -26.05
CA SER A 544 -4.00 5.54 -24.99
C SER A 544 -3.30 6.02 -23.72
N ARG A 545 -2.17 6.72 -23.87
CA ARG A 545 -1.40 7.34 -22.79
C ARG A 545 -2.20 8.42 -22.07
N MET A 546 -2.81 9.36 -22.79
CA MET A 546 -3.58 10.45 -22.17
C MET A 546 -4.83 9.96 -21.41
N ILE A 547 -5.54 8.98 -21.95
CA ILE A 547 -6.69 8.37 -21.24
C ILE A 547 -6.21 7.70 -19.96
N HIS A 548 -5.12 6.92 -20.02
CA HIS A 548 -4.52 6.28 -18.85
C HIS A 548 -4.08 7.30 -17.79
N ASP A 549 -3.53 8.43 -18.23
CA ASP A 549 -3.01 9.48 -17.35
C ASP A 549 -4.11 10.39 -16.76
N GLY A 550 -5.38 10.10 -17.06
CA GLY A 550 -6.54 10.69 -16.39
C GLY A 550 -7.18 11.87 -17.13
N ALA A 551 -6.95 11.99 -18.44
CA ALA A 551 -7.67 12.95 -19.28
C ALA A 551 -9.17 12.62 -19.33
N ASP A 552 -10.03 13.62 -19.17
CA ASP A 552 -11.48 13.42 -19.32
C ASP A 552 -11.85 13.32 -20.80
N TRP A 553 -11.32 14.26 -21.58
CA TRP A 553 -11.61 14.44 -23.00
C TRP A 553 -10.30 14.42 -23.80
N LEU A 554 -10.40 14.18 -25.10
CA LEU A 554 -9.30 14.36 -26.04
C LEU A 554 -9.69 15.49 -26.98
N HIS A 555 -8.90 16.56 -26.98
CA HIS A 555 -9.15 17.72 -27.83
C HIS A 555 -8.46 17.52 -29.18
N VAL A 556 -9.25 17.54 -30.24
CA VAL A 556 -8.85 17.17 -31.60
C VAL A 556 -8.93 18.40 -32.49
N ASP A 557 -7.79 19.06 -32.70
CA ASP A 557 -7.68 20.25 -33.53
C ASP A 557 -7.69 19.88 -35.03
N ILE A 558 -8.76 20.28 -35.74
CA ILE A 558 -8.96 20.07 -37.16
C ILE A 558 -8.79 21.41 -37.88
N MET A 559 -7.77 21.49 -38.73
CA MET A 559 -7.36 22.70 -39.42
C MET A 559 -7.25 22.44 -40.93
N ASP A 560 -7.68 23.37 -41.76
CA ASP A 560 -7.85 23.17 -43.22
C ASP A 560 -6.82 23.87 -44.11
N GLY A 561 -5.85 24.58 -43.53
CA GLY A 561 -4.88 25.38 -44.28
C GLY A 561 -5.42 26.68 -44.89
N HIS A 562 -6.70 27.01 -44.69
CA HIS A 562 -7.34 28.24 -45.22
C HIS A 562 -7.79 29.19 -44.12
N PHE A 563 -8.55 28.71 -43.13
CA PHE A 563 -8.97 29.53 -41.98
C PHE A 563 -7.80 29.82 -41.04
N VAL A 564 -6.88 28.86 -40.96
CA VAL A 564 -5.55 28.98 -40.37
C VAL A 564 -4.53 28.37 -41.34
N ASN A 565 -3.27 28.79 -41.29
CA ASN A 565 -2.25 28.34 -42.24
C ASN A 565 -1.85 26.85 -42.06
N ASN A 566 -2.29 26.21 -40.98
CA ASN A 566 -1.93 24.83 -40.63
C ASN A 566 -2.95 23.84 -41.20
N LEU A 567 -2.47 22.68 -41.63
CA LEU A 567 -3.28 21.53 -42.02
C LEU A 567 -2.98 20.38 -41.06
N THR A 568 -4.02 19.83 -40.41
CA THR A 568 -3.86 18.76 -39.42
C THR A 568 -4.51 17.46 -39.89
N ILE A 569 -5.59 17.07 -39.24
CA ILE A 569 -6.30 15.80 -39.39
C ILE A 569 -7.77 16.06 -39.71
N GLY A 570 -8.52 15.01 -40.06
CA GLY A 570 -9.94 15.12 -40.39
C GLY A 570 -10.73 13.87 -40.01
N PRO A 571 -11.98 13.75 -40.49
CA PRO A 571 -12.90 12.67 -40.10
C PRO A 571 -12.33 11.24 -40.19
N PRO A 572 -11.52 10.85 -41.20
CA PRO A 572 -10.93 9.52 -41.25
C PRO A 572 -10.00 9.21 -40.05
N VAL A 573 -9.23 10.19 -39.58
CA VAL A 573 -8.38 10.03 -38.40
C VAL A 573 -9.25 9.92 -37.15
N VAL A 574 -10.27 10.77 -37.01
CA VAL A 574 -11.23 10.70 -35.88
C VAL A 574 -11.88 9.32 -35.80
N ALA A 575 -12.24 8.71 -36.94
CA ALA A 575 -12.81 7.36 -36.97
C ALA A 575 -11.82 6.31 -36.45
N HIS A 576 -10.53 6.44 -36.79
CA HIS A 576 -9.48 5.56 -36.24
C HIS A 576 -9.25 5.79 -34.75
N LEU A 577 -9.26 7.05 -34.29
CA LEU A 577 -9.14 7.37 -32.86
C LEU A 577 -10.31 6.76 -32.08
N ARG A 578 -11.56 6.90 -32.56
CA ARG A 578 -12.74 6.26 -31.96
C ARG A 578 -12.63 4.73 -31.92
N ALA A 579 -12.09 4.11 -32.97
CA ALA A 579 -11.91 2.65 -32.99
C ALA A 579 -10.92 2.16 -31.93
N ARG A 580 -9.93 2.99 -31.56
CA ARG A 580 -8.92 2.68 -30.53
C ARG A 580 -9.34 3.11 -29.13
N ALA A 581 -10.12 4.18 -29.01
CA ALA A 581 -10.61 4.75 -27.77
C ALA A 581 -12.15 4.82 -27.81
N ARG A 582 -12.79 3.65 -27.64
CA ARG A 582 -14.25 3.48 -27.88
C ARG A 582 -15.10 4.42 -27.04
N ASP A 583 -14.72 4.64 -25.79
CA ASP A 583 -15.50 5.39 -24.81
C ASP A 583 -14.95 6.80 -24.55
N ALA A 584 -13.83 7.18 -25.18
CA ALA A 584 -13.24 8.49 -24.98
C ALA A 584 -14.14 9.61 -25.52
N PHE A 585 -14.20 10.73 -24.82
CA PHE A 585 -14.89 11.90 -25.32
C PHE A 585 -13.99 12.63 -26.32
N LEU A 586 -14.37 12.62 -27.60
CA LEU A 586 -13.62 13.26 -28.68
C LEU A 586 -14.20 14.65 -28.96
N ASP A 587 -13.51 15.68 -28.50
CA ASP A 587 -13.87 17.08 -28.68
C ASP A 587 -13.19 17.65 -29.93
N CYS A 588 -13.91 17.72 -31.05
CA CYS A 588 -13.36 18.12 -32.35
C CYS A 588 -13.50 19.63 -32.55
N HIS A 589 -12.37 20.33 -32.50
CA HIS A 589 -12.29 21.78 -32.68
C HIS A 589 -11.96 22.11 -34.13
N LEU A 590 -12.86 22.84 -34.81
CA LEU A 590 -12.80 23.13 -36.24
C LEU A 590 -12.31 24.55 -36.50
N SER A 591 -11.01 24.70 -36.75
CA SER A 591 -10.44 25.92 -37.32
C SER A 591 -10.43 25.80 -38.85
N CYS A 592 -11.62 25.81 -39.46
CA CYS A 592 -11.81 25.62 -40.91
C CYS A 592 -12.74 26.68 -41.51
N SER A 593 -12.58 27.00 -42.80
CA SER A 593 -13.36 28.03 -43.50
C SER A 593 -14.80 27.60 -43.80
N ASN A 594 -15.07 26.29 -43.88
CA ASN A 594 -16.41 25.74 -44.10
C ASN A 594 -16.69 24.56 -43.15
N PRO A 595 -16.93 24.82 -41.86
CA PRO A 595 -17.10 23.77 -40.85
C PRO A 595 -18.31 22.87 -41.12
N GLY A 596 -19.36 23.37 -41.78
CA GLY A 596 -20.56 22.61 -42.14
C GLY A 596 -20.27 21.38 -43.00
N SER A 597 -19.25 21.45 -43.87
CA SER A 597 -18.86 20.34 -44.75
C SER A 597 -18.31 19.11 -44.02
N LEU A 598 -17.83 19.27 -42.78
CA LEU A 598 -17.19 18.19 -42.01
C LEU A 598 -18.14 17.46 -41.07
N ILE A 599 -19.34 18.00 -40.82
CA ILE A 599 -20.26 17.51 -39.78
C ILE A 599 -20.67 16.06 -40.04
N ASP A 600 -21.04 15.73 -41.28
CA ASP A 600 -21.48 14.38 -41.64
C ASP A 600 -20.36 13.35 -41.49
N GLY A 601 -19.13 13.73 -41.85
CA GLY A 601 -17.94 12.88 -41.66
C GLY A 601 -17.63 12.66 -40.19
N LEU A 602 -17.70 13.71 -39.37
CA LEU A 602 -17.44 13.62 -37.92
C LEU A 602 -18.52 12.82 -37.18
N ALA A 603 -19.78 12.96 -37.61
CA ALA A 603 -20.87 12.14 -37.10
C ALA A 603 -20.66 10.65 -37.44
N ALA A 604 -20.27 10.34 -38.68
CA ALA A 604 -19.95 8.97 -39.08
C ALA A 604 -18.74 8.42 -38.31
N ALA A 605 -17.75 9.26 -38.01
CA ALA A 605 -16.61 8.94 -37.16
C ALA A 605 -16.95 8.83 -35.66
N ARG A 606 -18.19 9.18 -35.27
CA ARG A 606 -18.70 9.21 -33.89
C ARG A 606 -17.90 10.16 -33.00
N ALA A 607 -17.62 11.38 -33.47
CA ALA A 607 -17.14 12.45 -32.61
C ALA A 607 -18.14 12.71 -31.46
N SER A 608 -17.66 13.19 -30.31
CA SER A 608 -18.51 13.44 -29.13
C SER A 608 -19.03 14.88 -29.09
N SER A 609 -18.17 15.83 -29.48
CA SER A 609 -18.46 17.26 -29.54
C SER A 609 -17.84 17.84 -30.80
N VAL A 610 -18.48 18.86 -31.37
CA VAL A 610 -17.94 19.68 -32.45
C VAL A 610 -17.97 21.14 -32.02
N THR A 611 -16.80 21.76 -31.98
CA THR A 611 -16.60 23.17 -31.65
C THR A 611 -16.21 23.92 -32.91
N PHE A 612 -17.06 24.83 -33.41
CA PHE A 612 -16.77 25.62 -34.60
C PHE A 612 -16.52 27.09 -34.25
N HIS A 613 -15.72 27.79 -35.05
CA HIS A 613 -15.48 29.21 -34.87
C HIS A 613 -16.66 30.08 -35.30
N ILE A 614 -17.06 31.03 -34.45
CA ILE A 614 -18.07 32.05 -34.84
C ILE A 614 -17.57 32.90 -36.01
N GLU A 615 -16.26 33.07 -36.17
CA GLU A 615 -15.66 33.82 -37.27
C GLU A 615 -15.60 33.03 -38.59
N ALA A 616 -15.90 31.72 -38.56
CA ALA A 616 -15.96 30.88 -39.75
C ALA A 616 -17.37 30.76 -40.34
N VAL A 617 -18.36 31.36 -39.69
CA VAL A 617 -19.77 31.38 -40.09
C VAL A 617 -20.20 32.84 -40.23
N GLY A 618 -20.89 33.21 -41.33
CA GLY A 618 -21.21 34.62 -41.65
C GLY A 618 -20.27 35.33 -42.62
N GLY A 619 -19.65 34.61 -43.56
CA GLY A 619 -18.73 35.18 -44.57
C GLY A 619 -19.05 34.87 -46.03
N GLY A 620 -20.25 34.33 -46.33
CA GLY A 620 -20.71 34.12 -47.71
C GLY A 620 -21.46 35.34 -48.26
N ASP A 621 -21.60 35.44 -49.58
CA ASP A 621 -22.32 36.51 -50.31
C ASP A 621 -23.86 36.57 -50.03
N GLY A 622 -24.34 36.05 -48.89
CA GLY A 622 -25.74 36.01 -48.50
C GLY A 622 -26.08 36.92 -47.31
N ASP A 623 -27.28 37.49 -47.30
CA ASP A 623 -27.87 38.39 -46.29
C ASP A 623 -28.07 37.78 -44.87
N GLY A 624 -27.34 36.72 -44.51
CA GLY A 624 -27.46 36.05 -43.21
C GLY A 624 -26.63 36.72 -42.11
N ASP A 625 -27.24 37.04 -40.97
CA ASP A 625 -26.49 37.42 -39.76
C ASP A 625 -25.74 36.19 -39.21
N ALA A 626 -24.44 36.35 -38.91
CA ALA A 626 -23.51 35.29 -38.46
C ALA A 626 -24.06 34.48 -37.28
N THR A 627 -24.83 35.12 -36.40
CA THR A 627 -25.51 34.49 -35.27
C THR A 627 -26.54 33.43 -35.71
N SER A 628 -27.30 33.73 -36.76
CA SER A 628 -28.35 32.83 -37.27
C SER A 628 -27.72 31.63 -37.98
N GLU A 629 -26.65 31.85 -38.73
CA GLU A 629 -25.88 30.78 -39.37
C GLU A 629 -25.22 29.86 -38.34
N ALA A 630 -24.62 30.44 -37.30
CA ALA A 630 -24.05 29.69 -36.18
C ALA A 630 -25.11 28.83 -35.46
N ALA A 631 -26.30 29.38 -35.21
CA ALA A 631 -27.40 28.63 -34.60
C ALA A 631 -27.87 27.47 -35.48
N ALA A 632 -27.97 27.69 -36.80
CA ALA A 632 -28.34 26.64 -37.76
C ALA A 632 -27.28 25.53 -37.84
N LEU A 633 -26.00 25.88 -37.81
CA LEU A 633 -24.91 24.89 -37.77
C LEU A 633 -24.92 24.11 -36.46
N ALA A 634 -25.11 24.77 -35.32
CA ALA A 634 -25.23 24.10 -34.01
C ALA A 634 -26.42 23.12 -33.96
N ALA A 635 -27.57 23.51 -34.54
CA ALA A 635 -28.72 22.62 -34.67
C ALA A 635 -28.41 21.40 -35.57
N THR A 636 -27.66 21.61 -36.65
CA THR A 636 -27.22 20.53 -37.55
C THR A 636 -26.31 19.53 -36.83
N ILE A 637 -25.35 20.03 -36.03
CA ILE A 637 -24.46 19.19 -35.21
C ILE A 637 -25.26 18.34 -34.22
N ARG A 638 -26.21 18.96 -33.50
CA ARG A 638 -27.08 18.26 -32.53
C ARG A 638 -27.99 17.23 -33.20
N ALA A 639 -28.54 17.54 -34.37
CA ALA A 639 -29.36 16.61 -35.14
C ALA A 639 -28.60 15.34 -35.56
N ARG A 640 -27.26 15.40 -35.62
CA ARG A 640 -26.37 14.24 -35.87
C ARG A 640 -25.87 13.56 -34.60
N GLY A 641 -26.41 13.92 -33.42
CA GLY A 641 -26.15 13.25 -32.14
C GLY A 641 -24.85 13.66 -31.46
N MET A 642 -24.25 14.79 -31.85
CA MET A 642 -23.04 15.34 -31.24
C MET A 642 -23.37 16.58 -30.39
N ARG A 643 -22.55 16.89 -29.38
CA ARG A 643 -22.64 18.19 -28.69
C ARG A 643 -22.17 19.31 -29.61
N ALA A 644 -22.88 20.44 -29.60
CA ALA A 644 -22.54 21.62 -30.38
C ALA A 644 -21.87 22.67 -29.51
N ALA A 645 -20.73 23.19 -29.95
CA ALA A 645 -19.98 24.20 -29.23
C ALA A 645 -19.50 25.29 -30.19
N VAL A 646 -19.24 26.49 -29.66
CA VAL A 646 -18.76 27.63 -30.43
C VAL A 646 -17.47 28.18 -29.83
N ALA A 647 -16.49 28.46 -30.69
CA ALA A 647 -15.22 29.08 -30.34
C ALA A 647 -15.17 30.55 -30.76
N LEU A 648 -14.42 31.35 -30.01
CA LEU A 648 -14.11 32.74 -30.36
C LEU A 648 -12.63 33.03 -30.21
N LYS A 649 -12.09 33.85 -31.12
CA LYS A 649 -10.71 34.35 -31.08
C LYS A 649 -10.50 35.34 -29.92
N PRO A 650 -9.24 35.61 -29.52
CA PRO A 650 -8.94 36.61 -28.49
C PRO A 650 -9.49 38.00 -28.82
N SER A 651 -9.52 38.40 -30.10
CA SER A 651 -10.01 39.72 -30.54
C SER A 651 -11.53 39.84 -30.68
N THR A 652 -12.24 38.72 -30.81
CA THR A 652 -13.71 38.71 -31.03
C THR A 652 -14.46 39.05 -29.74
N PRO A 653 -15.36 40.05 -29.72
CA PRO A 653 -16.16 40.40 -28.55
C PRO A 653 -16.98 39.22 -28.02
N ILE A 654 -17.16 39.12 -26.70
CA ILE A 654 -17.89 38.00 -26.10
C ILE A 654 -19.40 38.09 -26.35
N GLU A 655 -19.89 39.31 -26.60
CA GLU A 655 -21.28 39.62 -26.90
C GLU A 655 -21.79 38.87 -28.14
N THR A 656 -20.90 38.54 -29.07
CA THR A 656 -21.23 37.82 -30.32
C THR A 656 -21.80 36.43 -30.05
N VAL A 657 -21.46 35.78 -28.94
CA VAL A 657 -21.98 34.43 -28.61
C VAL A 657 -23.16 34.45 -27.62
N PHE A 658 -23.50 35.61 -27.03
CA PHE A 658 -24.61 35.68 -26.07
C PHE A 658 -25.95 35.23 -26.64
N PRO A 659 -26.37 35.59 -27.87
CA PRO A 659 -27.63 35.10 -28.41
C PRO A 659 -27.70 33.57 -28.52
N LEU A 660 -26.58 32.91 -28.88
CA LEU A 660 -26.48 31.45 -28.97
C LEU A 660 -26.59 30.80 -27.59
N VAL A 661 -25.92 31.41 -26.61
CA VAL A 661 -25.89 30.94 -25.22
C VAL A 661 -27.24 31.16 -24.52
N ASP A 662 -27.91 32.28 -24.77
CA ASP A 662 -29.21 32.61 -24.21
C ASP A 662 -30.34 31.74 -24.80
N ALA A 663 -30.21 31.36 -26.06
CA ALA A 663 -31.14 30.46 -26.75
C ALA A 663 -30.85 28.97 -26.48
N ASP A 664 -29.87 28.64 -25.63
CA ASP A 664 -29.40 27.27 -25.38
C ASP A 664 -29.03 26.51 -26.68
N ALA A 665 -28.58 27.24 -27.70
CA ALA A 665 -28.22 26.70 -29.01
C ALA A 665 -26.91 25.88 -28.97
N VAL A 666 -26.03 26.16 -28.01
CA VAL A 666 -24.73 25.50 -27.82
C VAL A 666 -24.59 24.94 -26.41
N ASP A 667 -23.84 23.86 -26.29
CA ASP A 667 -23.57 23.11 -25.06
C ASP A 667 -22.30 23.57 -24.33
N MET A 668 -21.43 24.30 -25.03
CA MET A 668 -20.14 24.78 -24.53
C MET A 668 -19.67 25.99 -25.36
N VAL A 669 -18.93 26.90 -24.70
CA VAL A 669 -18.21 27.99 -25.39
C VAL A 669 -16.71 27.85 -25.14
N LEU A 670 -15.92 27.88 -26.21
CA LEU A 670 -14.47 27.89 -26.19
C LEU A 670 -13.93 29.32 -26.33
N CYS A 671 -13.23 29.80 -25.30
CA CYS A 671 -12.49 31.06 -25.34
C CYS A 671 -11.01 30.77 -25.63
N LEU A 672 -10.55 31.09 -26.84
CA LEU A 672 -9.14 31.03 -27.18
C LEU A 672 -8.37 32.19 -26.54
N THR A 673 -7.26 31.86 -25.89
CA THR A 673 -6.35 32.85 -25.29
C THR A 673 -5.17 33.19 -26.21
N VAL A 674 -5.12 32.58 -27.39
CA VAL A 674 -4.11 32.76 -28.42
C VAL A 674 -4.80 32.75 -29.79
N GLU A 675 -4.14 33.24 -30.83
CA GLU A 675 -4.70 33.14 -32.19
C GLU A 675 -4.70 31.66 -32.64
N PRO A 676 -5.79 31.17 -33.26
CA PRO A 676 -5.86 29.77 -33.69
C PRO A 676 -4.81 29.48 -34.77
N GLY A 677 -4.34 28.23 -34.80
CA GLY A 677 -3.43 27.73 -35.84
C GLY A 677 -2.07 27.23 -35.34
N PHE A 678 -1.51 27.82 -34.27
CA PHE A 678 -0.19 27.39 -33.75
C PHE A 678 -0.22 27.02 -32.27
N GLY A 679 0.35 25.85 -31.94
CA GLY A 679 0.63 25.44 -30.56
C GLY A 679 1.80 26.21 -29.94
N GLY A 680 1.88 26.22 -28.60
CA GLY A 680 3.02 26.80 -27.85
C GLY A 680 3.00 28.31 -27.65
N GLN A 681 1.92 28.99 -28.04
CA GLN A 681 1.72 30.42 -27.80
C GLN A 681 1.44 30.72 -26.31
N LYS A 682 1.77 31.94 -25.86
CA LYS A 682 1.62 32.36 -24.45
C LYS A 682 0.18 32.72 -24.12
N PHE A 683 -0.26 32.31 -22.93
CA PHE A 683 -1.58 32.61 -22.39
C PHE A 683 -1.87 34.12 -22.31
N THR A 684 -2.99 34.57 -22.88
CA THR A 684 -3.45 35.96 -22.81
C THR A 684 -4.49 36.13 -21.70
N ALA A 685 -4.08 36.72 -20.57
CA ALA A 685 -4.92 36.85 -19.38
C ALA A 685 -6.18 37.72 -19.56
N SER A 686 -6.22 38.65 -20.52
CA SER A 686 -7.40 39.49 -20.76
C SER A 686 -8.63 38.69 -21.24
N VAL A 687 -8.43 37.49 -21.79
CA VAL A 687 -9.54 36.61 -22.19
C VAL A 687 -10.32 36.07 -20.98
N CYS A 688 -9.73 36.06 -19.79
CA CYS A 688 -10.44 35.70 -18.56
C CYS A 688 -11.66 36.58 -18.27
N ASP A 689 -11.71 37.82 -18.75
CA ASP A 689 -12.90 38.67 -18.58
C ASP A 689 -14.10 38.13 -19.37
N LYS A 690 -13.87 37.54 -20.54
CA LYS A 690 -14.90 36.85 -21.33
C LYS A 690 -15.42 35.61 -20.60
N VAL A 691 -14.52 34.83 -20.00
CA VAL A 691 -14.86 33.64 -19.20
C VAL A 691 -15.73 34.03 -18.00
N ARG A 692 -15.40 35.12 -17.29
CA ARG A 692 -16.22 35.65 -16.18
C ARG A 692 -17.60 36.07 -16.65
N ALA A 693 -17.67 36.79 -17.77
CA ALA A 693 -18.95 37.23 -18.34
C ALA A 693 -19.86 36.04 -18.67
N LEU A 694 -19.32 34.99 -19.30
CA LEU A 694 -20.04 33.75 -19.59
C LEU A 694 -20.50 33.03 -18.32
N ARG A 695 -19.61 32.84 -17.34
CA ARG A 695 -19.92 32.11 -16.10
C ARG A 695 -21.00 32.81 -15.29
N ARG A 696 -20.97 34.15 -15.23
CA ARG A 696 -22.02 34.96 -14.57
C ARG A 696 -23.36 34.85 -15.30
N ARG A 697 -23.34 34.82 -16.64
CA ARG A 697 -24.54 34.75 -17.47
C ARG A 697 -25.20 33.36 -17.48
N ARG A 698 -24.40 32.29 -17.54
CA ARG A 698 -24.84 30.89 -17.49
C ARG A 698 -23.99 30.08 -16.50
N PRO A 699 -24.42 29.99 -15.24
CA PRO A 699 -23.66 29.29 -14.18
C PRO A 699 -23.34 27.83 -14.48
N ARG A 700 -24.18 27.15 -15.29
CA ARG A 700 -24.07 25.72 -15.63
C ARG A 700 -23.47 25.43 -17.01
N LEU A 701 -23.11 26.44 -17.79
CA LEU A 701 -22.53 26.23 -19.12
C LEU A 701 -21.11 25.66 -19.00
N ASP A 702 -20.74 24.68 -19.82
CA ASP A 702 -19.33 24.30 -19.95
C ASP A 702 -18.57 25.46 -20.63
N ILE A 703 -17.54 25.99 -19.97
CA ILE A 703 -16.67 27.04 -20.52
C ILE A 703 -15.28 26.46 -20.67
N GLN A 704 -14.84 26.38 -21.93
CA GLN A 704 -13.55 25.86 -22.32
C GLN A 704 -12.56 26.98 -22.55
N VAL A 705 -11.32 26.77 -22.15
CA VAL A 705 -10.21 27.67 -22.44
C VAL A 705 -9.09 26.87 -23.09
N ASP A 706 -8.54 27.41 -24.17
CA ASP A 706 -7.42 26.85 -24.92
C ASP A 706 -6.37 27.94 -25.22
N GLY A 707 -5.11 27.54 -25.30
CA GLY A 707 -3.94 28.38 -25.50
C GLY A 707 -3.10 28.59 -24.24
N GLY A 708 -1.83 28.18 -24.28
CA GLY A 708 -0.86 28.50 -23.22
C GLY A 708 -1.17 28.01 -21.80
N LEU A 709 -2.06 27.02 -21.65
CA LEU A 709 -2.45 26.49 -20.34
C LEU A 709 -1.43 25.50 -19.77
N ASN A 710 -1.00 25.75 -18.54
CA ASN A 710 -0.11 24.91 -17.74
C ASN A 710 -0.45 25.07 -16.24
N GLU A 711 0.31 24.45 -15.33
CA GLU A 711 0.06 24.51 -13.88
C GLU A 711 0.03 25.94 -13.31
N ASP A 712 0.74 26.90 -13.93
CA ASP A 712 0.79 28.30 -13.48
C ASP A 712 -0.37 29.14 -14.03
N THR A 713 -0.77 28.91 -15.28
CA THR A 713 -1.76 29.73 -15.98
C THR A 713 -3.19 29.21 -15.81
N VAL A 714 -3.37 27.93 -15.51
CA VAL A 714 -4.70 27.31 -15.31
C VAL A 714 -5.47 27.96 -14.16
N VAL A 715 -4.78 28.44 -13.11
CA VAL A 715 -5.41 29.07 -11.95
C VAL A 715 -6.17 30.32 -12.37
N ALA A 716 -5.61 31.13 -13.28
CA ALA A 716 -6.26 32.34 -13.76
C ALA A 716 -7.54 32.03 -14.56
N ALA A 717 -7.50 31.03 -15.43
CA ALA A 717 -8.66 30.58 -16.20
C ALA A 717 -9.74 29.94 -15.30
N ALA A 718 -9.32 29.08 -14.36
CA ALA A 718 -10.20 28.44 -13.39
C ALA A 718 -10.89 29.48 -12.49
N CYS A 719 -10.15 30.44 -11.94
CA CYS A 719 -10.70 31.54 -11.14
C CYS A 719 -11.60 32.49 -11.93
N ALA A 720 -11.48 32.53 -13.27
CA ALA A 720 -12.41 33.24 -14.12
C ALA A 720 -13.73 32.49 -14.35
N GLY A 721 -13.77 31.19 -14.03
CA GLY A 721 -14.95 30.34 -14.18
C GLY A 721 -14.82 29.27 -15.28
N ALA A 722 -13.64 29.05 -15.85
CA ALA A 722 -13.42 27.96 -16.79
C ALA A 722 -13.50 26.61 -16.05
N ASN A 723 -14.14 25.63 -16.69
CA ASN A 723 -14.24 24.27 -16.15
C ASN A 723 -13.77 23.19 -17.14
N VAL A 724 -13.55 23.55 -18.40
CA VAL A 724 -12.91 22.68 -19.40
C VAL A 724 -11.56 23.31 -19.77
N VAL A 725 -10.47 22.57 -19.59
CA VAL A 725 -9.09 23.07 -19.74
C VAL A 725 -8.41 22.30 -20.86
N VAL A 726 -8.03 22.99 -21.93
CA VAL A 726 -7.25 22.41 -23.04
C VAL A 726 -5.77 22.70 -22.84
N ALA A 727 -4.97 21.65 -22.68
CA ALA A 727 -3.53 21.77 -22.44
C ALA A 727 -2.74 20.79 -23.32
N GLY A 728 -2.07 21.32 -24.35
CA GLY A 728 -1.24 20.52 -25.26
C GLY A 728 0.17 20.29 -24.70
N SER A 729 1.11 21.18 -25.06
CA SER A 729 2.54 20.99 -24.80
C SER A 729 2.91 20.81 -23.31
N ALA A 730 2.16 21.41 -22.38
CA ALA A 730 2.40 21.24 -20.94
C ALA A 730 2.15 19.80 -20.47
N VAL A 731 1.21 19.09 -21.10
CA VAL A 731 0.88 17.70 -20.77
C VAL A 731 1.79 16.75 -21.56
N PHE A 732 1.83 16.91 -22.88
CA PHE A 732 2.59 16.02 -23.78
C PHE A 732 4.11 16.14 -23.66
N GLY A 733 4.61 17.30 -23.23
CA GLY A 733 6.03 17.55 -23.01
C GLY A 733 6.51 17.24 -21.58
N SER A 734 5.64 16.73 -20.71
CA SER A 734 5.99 16.34 -19.34
C SER A 734 6.49 14.91 -19.25
N ASP A 735 7.49 14.66 -18.41
CA ASP A 735 7.91 13.30 -18.04
C ASP A 735 6.83 12.54 -17.25
N ASP A 736 5.87 13.26 -16.66
CA ASP A 736 4.71 12.72 -15.96
C ASP A 736 3.44 13.51 -16.35
N PRO A 737 2.79 13.14 -17.47
CA PRO A 737 1.56 13.80 -17.93
C PRO A 737 0.41 13.65 -16.92
N GLY A 738 0.33 12.52 -16.21
CA GLY A 738 -0.71 12.26 -15.22
C GLY A 738 -0.63 13.19 -14.01
N ARG A 739 0.58 13.54 -13.55
CA ARG A 739 0.76 14.59 -12.53
C ARG A 739 0.22 15.93 -13.03
N VAL A 740 0.57 16.33 -14.24
CA VAL A 740 0.14 17.62 -14.81
C VAL A 740 -1.39 17.65 -14.93
N ILE A 741 -2.00 16.59 -15.47
CA ILE A 741 -3.46 16.48 -15.58
C ILE A 741 -4.15 16.61 -14.20
N ARG A 742 -3.62 15.93 -13.17
CA ARG A 742 -4.13 16.07 -11.79
C ARG A 742 -3.95 17.49 -11.24
N GLY A 743 -2.81 18.13 -11.51
CA GLY A 743 -2.54 19.52 -11.13
C GLY A 743 -3.54 20.50 -11.75
N LEU A 744 -3.75 20.40 -13.07
CA LEU A 744 -4.73 21.20 -13.79
C LEU A 744 -6.15 20.98 -13.24
N ARG A 745 -6.54 19.72 -13.01
CA ARG A 745 -7.86 19.39 -12.44
C ARG A 745 -8.04 19.98 -11.06
N ARG A 746 -7.04 19.86 -10.20
CA ARG A 746 -7.07 20.40 -8.84
C ARG A 746 -7.28 21.91 -8.85
N ALA A 747 -6.59 22.65 -9.72
CA ALA A 747 -6.77 24.09 -9.83
C ALA A 747 -8.23 24.47 -10.16
N VAL A 748 -8.88 23.72 -11.07
CA VAL A 748 -10.31 23.92 -11.39
C VAL A 748 -11.22 23.58 -10.22
N VAL A 749 -10.97 22.46 -9.53
CA VAL A 749 -11.76 22.04 -8.36
C VAL A 749 -11.63 23.05 -7.21
N ASP A 750 -10.42 23.54 -6.94
CA ASP A 750 -10.17 24.52 -5.88
C ASP A 750 -10.83 25.89 -6.19
N ALA A 751 -10.81 26.31 -7.46
CA ALA A 751 -11.53 27.50 -7.89
C ALA A 751 -13.07 27.32 -7.79
N ARG A 752 -13.60 26.14 -8.11
CA ARG A 752 -15.04 25.81 -7.92
C ARG A 752 -15.49 25.87 -6.47
N ARG A 753 -14.64 25.47 -5.53
CA ARG A 753 -14.93 25.56 -4.09
C ARG A 753 -15.00 27.00 -3.61
N THR A 754 -14.12 27.86 -4.10
CA THR A 754 -14.00 29.25 -3.66
C THR A 754 -14.88 30.23 -4.46
N LYS A 755 -15.39 29.80 -5.63
CA LYS A 755 -16.24 30.57 -6.56
C LYS A 755 -15.82 32.03 -6.75
N PRO A 756 -14.54 32.32 -7.01
CA PRO A 756 -14.01 33.70 -7.05
C PRO A 756 -14.63 34.57 -8.16
N TRP A 757 -15.30 33.97 -9.14
CA TRP A 757 -16.03 34.68 -10.20
C TRP A 757 -17.41 35.24 -9.77
N LEU A 758 -17.92 34.84 -8.60
CA LEU A 758 -19.14 35.41 -8.01
C LEU A 758 -18.87 36.70 -7.23
N GLY A 759 -17.60 37.02 -6.97
CA GLY A 759 -17.15 38.27 -6.35
C GLY A 759 -17.01 39.44 -7.32
#